data_AF-M3UNT5-F1
#
_entry.id   AF-M3UNT5-F1
#
_cell.length_a   1.000
_cell.length_b   1.000
_cell.length_c   1.000
_cell.angle_alpha   90.00
_cell.angle_beta   90.00
_cell.angle_gamma   90.00
#
_symmetry.space_group_name_H-M   'P 1'
#
loop_
_entity.id
_entity.type
_entity.pdbx_description
1 polymer ?
#
loop_
_entity_poly.entity_id
_entity_poly.type
_entity_poly.pdbx_seq_one_letter_code
_entity_poly.pdbx_strand_id
1 'polypeptide(L)'
;MKVVLHFNRFEDVVEFIFINKKCADTIKALKVNPPFNDELALKKFFKFFTPETLDRPYLTTDISIYNKVKCIRDVIISIFCSLNVPHKQIIPLLSKIVSISLDTPSVYEYKSIPIDFFIKHATKFINLQCISGDLKLLVNFFKNYSYNGTNKSANYPKKIIINNYENQPLILSNYIVKLINKLKSYLRLSDEIQIIIIAYSHPSNPEFLKCLTGITYCYCVVTPQQCVQKEENLSVLQGKFILEETTDGKRFEHLLQKAYVQSIQFNNIHSITTHWDIPNFIKTLRIYEMDLRENQNESNDSQEEDDVNDDLQILQIDYFLKTPFLEELCLNRCSNVSYHLNTFTIKKVTTNDCFNISLQDSDISPFPHLNKISICSSEKLFVEITNTVMETLSIESSSYCVIKGSIDCCHRVNINNLYKCSVPCINFLKSNIHIEGCIKTFFSSTKTLNDITISVDDEDDDESNEEINTISEDDTERNNPLSFKGISYKDLNCLMYNTFNYPCDNIQNYLKDLLTFYKPRKFNVQTDRIELIDNSIKRLIPVYGENFDALVSNGFVIPEDKRKMRIMTQSGIVESEALIHYYEIEVYGYCLFSLGLCYDQNCIFDFDEQHVGWPEGSIGYHSDDGYIYNGDGNGSPYGPAYGTQKNGHNIIGCGYDTISKSVFFTFNGEKLKSIKMDDITPISAVIVVEMFNKITINYGDTPFTFNLLEEIKHVDPENISDIITN
;
A
#
# COMPACT_ATOMS: atom_id res chain seq x y z
N MET A 1 8.24 -14.66 40.67
CA MET A 1 7.28 -15.21 39.69
C MET A 1 7.99 -15.38 38.36
N LYS A 2 7.95 -16.56 37.74
CA LYS A 2 8.34 -16.79 36.33
C LYS A 2 7.10 -16.68 35.40
N VAL A 3 6.16 -15.81 35.75
CA VAL A 3 4.92 -15.59 34.98
C VAL A 3 4.96 -14.15 34.51
N VAL A 4 4.95 -13.95 33.19
CA VAL A 4 4.77 -12.64 32.58
C VAL A 4 3.26 -12.42 32.51
N LEU A 5 2.75 -11.42 33.22
CA LEU A 5 1.36 -11.00 33.06
C LEU A 5 1.27 -10.18 31.77
N HIS A 6 0.46 -10.66 30.83
CA HIS A 6 0.30 -10.04 29.53
C HIS A 6 -0.83 -9.00 29.60
N PHE A 7 -0.44 -7.74 29.79
CA PHE A 7 -1.34 -6.59 29.73
C PHE A 7 -0.89 -5.67 28.62
N ASN A 8 -1.80 -5.40 27.69
CA ASN A 8 -1.53 -4.57 26.52
C ASN A 8 -1.91 -3.12 26.79
N ARG A 9 -2.82 -2.88 27.75
CA ARG A 9 -3.28 -1.55 28.17
C ARG A 9 -3.09 -1.33 29.66
N PHE A 10 -3.05 -0.07 30.09
CA PHE A 10 -2.97 0.27 31.51
C PHE A 10 -4.31 0.01 32.24
N GLU A 11 -5.44 0.11 31.53
CA GLU A 11 -6.77 -0.18 32.10
C GLU A 11 -6.87 -1.64 32.57
N ASP A 12 -6.31 -2.59 31.81
CA ASP A 12 -6.25 -4.01 32.19
C ASP A 12 -5.55 -4.23 33.54
N VAL A 13 -4.49 -3.45 33.82
CA VAL A 13 -3.76 -3.49 35.08
C VAL A 13 -4.65 -2.99 36.23
N VAL A 14 -5.39 -1.92 36.00
CA VAL A 14 -6.30 -1.33 36.99
C VAL A 14 -7.43 -2.31 37.31
N GLU A 15 -8.09 -2.87 36.28
CA GLU A 15 -9.14 -3.88 36.44
C GLU A 15 -8.62 -5.10 37.22
N PHE A 16 -7.42 -5.59 36.87
CA PHE A 16 -6.80 -6.71 37.56
C PHE A 16 -6.55 -6.42 39.05
N ILE A 17 -6.07 -5.22 39.39
CA ILE A 17 -5.83 -4.80 40.79
C ILE A 17 -7.14 -4.77 41.60
N PHE A 18 -8.25 -4.39 40.98
CA PHE A 18 -9.55 -4.31 41.65
C PHE A 18 -10.18 -5.67 41.98
N ILE A 19 -9.69 -6.77 41.40
CA ILE A 19 -10.22 -8.12 41.67
C ILE A 19 -10.08 -8.48 43.16
N ASN A 20 -8.89 -8.33 43.74
CA ASN A 20 -8.63 -8.51 45.18
C ASN A 20 -7.21 -8.06 45.59
N LYS A 21 -6.95 -8.04 46.91
CA LYS A 21 -5.65 -7.68 47.48
C LYS A 21 -4.47 -8.50 46.92
N LYS A 22 -4.64 -9.79 46.63
CA LYS A 22 -3.56 -10.61 46.07
C LYS A 22 -3.17 -10.13 44.68
N CYS A 23 -4.14 -9.75 43.83
CA CYS A 23 -3.85 -9.19 42.51
C CYS A 23 -3.07 -7.87 42.61
N ALA A 24 -3.46 -6.99 43.54
CA ALA A 24 -2.72 -5.76 43.82
C ALA A 24 -1.27 -6.02 44.28
N ASP A 25 -1.09 -6.97 45.19
CA ASP A 25 0.23 -7.39 45.68
C ASP A 25 1.07 -8.04 44.56
N THR A 26 0.44 -8.78 43.64
CA THR A 26 1.09 -9.34 42.45
C THR A 26 1.65 -8.26 41.53
N ILE A 27 0.87 -7.20 41.21
CA ILE A 27 1.36 -6.10 40.38
C ILE A 27 2.52 -5.36 41.06
N LYS A 28 2.42 -5.10 42.37
CA LYS A 28 3.51 -4.48 43.15
C LYS A 28 4.79 -5.34 43.18
N ALA A 29 4.65 -6.66 43.11
CA ALA A 29 5.76 -7.60 43.11
C ALA A 29 6.40 -7.81 41.72
N LEU A 30 5.83 -7.22 40.65
CA LEU A 30 6.40 -7.34 39.31
C LEU A 30 7.81 -6.75 39.26
N LYS A 31 8.74 -7.55 38.73
CA LYS A 31 10.13 -7.14 38.53
C LYS A 31 10.37 -6.48 37.18
N VAL A 32 9.41 -6.60 36.26
CA VAL A 32 9.44 -6.07 34.90
C VAL A 32 8.09 -5.43 34.57
N ASN A 33 8.08 -4.40 33.73
CA ASN A 33 6.82 -3.85 33.24
C ASN A 33 6.07 -4.85 32.34
N PRO A 34 4.73 -4.76 32.27
CA PRO A 34 3.94 -5.46 31.26
C PRO A 34 4.27 -5.00 29.81
N PRO A 35 3.96 -5.84 28.80
CA PRO A 35 4.19 -5.54 27.39
C PRO A 35 3.10 -4.60 26.82
N PHE A 36 3.08 -3.35 27.27
CA PHE A 36 2.10 -2.35 26.80
C PHE A 36 2.22 -2.05 25.30
N ASN A 37 1.12 -1.60 24.71
CA ASN A 37 1.06 -1.22 23.29
C ASN A 37 1.52 0.23 23.02
N ASP A 38 1.54 1.08 24.03
CA ASP A 38 1.78 2.52 23.86
C ASP A 38 2.61 3.15 25.00
N GLU A 39 3.19 4.32 24.72
CA GLU A 39 4.01 5.09 25.67
C GLU A 39 3.21 5.58 26.89
N LEU A 40 1.95 5.95 26.70
CA LEU A 40 1.13 6.55 27.75
C LEU A 40 0.84 5.53 28.86
N ALA A 41 0.53 4.29 28.49
CA ALA A 41 0.34 3.18 29.41
C ALA A 41 1.62 2.93 30.22
N LEU A 42 2.79 2.95 29.58
CA LEU A 42 4.07 2.79 30.23
C LEU A 42 4.35 3.93 31.24
N LYS A 43 4.16 5.19 30.83
CA LYS A 43 4.30 6.37 31.71
C LYS A 43 3.37 6.30 32.92
N LYS A 44 2.10 5.94 32.72
CA LYS A 44 1.12 5.74 33.80
C LYS A 44 1.59 4.64 34.76
N PHE A 45 2.06 3.51 34.25
CA PHE A 45 2.57 2.42 35.08
C PHE A 45 3.75 2.87 35.96
N PHE A 46 4.75 3.55 35.38
CA PHE A 46 5.93 4.06 36.10
C PHE A 46 5.65 5.27 37.02
N LYS A 47 4.43 5.80 37.01
CA LYS A 47 3.94 6.77 37.99
C LYS A 47 3.53 6.09 39.30
N PHE A 48 2.96 4.89 39.22
CA PHE A 48 2.41 4.17 40.38
C PHE A 48 3.28 3.01 40.85
N PHE A 49 4.12 2.46 39.98
CA PHE A 49 4.95 1.29 40.23
C PHE A 49 6.41 1.55 39.84
N THR A 50 7.32 0.82 40.49
CA THR A 50 8.77 0.94 40.26
C THR A 50 9.38 -0.46 40.03
N PRO A 51 9.13 -1.08 38.87
CA PRO A 51 9.75 -2.36 38.54
C PRO A 51 11.28 -2.20 38.47
N GLU A 52 12.00 -3.28 38.72
CA GLU A 52 13.48 -3.26 38.66
C GLU A 52 14.00 -3.24 37.22
N THR A 53 13.22 -3.76 36.27
CA THR A 53 13.59 -3.92 34.87
C THR A 53 12.61 -3.15 33.97
N LEU A 54 13.16 -2.35 33.06
CA LEU A 54 12.46 -1.81 31.90
C LEU A 54 12.64 -2.77 30.73
N ASP A 55 11.53 -3.20 30.16
CA ASP A 55 11.42 -4.08 29.00
C ASP A 55 10.75 -3.32 27.85
N ARG A 56 11.21 -3.58 26.62
CA ARG A 56 10.74 -2.88 25.41
C ARG A 56 10.80 -1.35 25.53
N PRO A 57 11.98 -0.78 25.82
CA PRO A 57 12.15 0.66 26.02
C PRO A 57 11.82 1.50 24.79
N TYR A 58 11.66 0.88 23.61
CA TYR A 58 11.27 1.55 22.38
C TYR A 58 9.93 2.29 22.44
N LEU A 59 9.12 1.98 23.45
CA LEU A 59 7.87 2.67 23.74
C LEU A 59 8.06 4.04 24.41
N THR A 60 9.27 4.47 24.80
CA THR A 60 9.45 5.75 25.52
C THR A 60 10.76 6.45 25.22
N THR A 61 10.70 7.76 25.05
CA THR A 61 11.88 8.65 24.99
C THR A 61 12.14 9.37 26.33
N ASP A 62 11.27 9.17 27.34
CA ASP A 62 11.40 9.80 28.66
C ASP A 62 12.54 9.18 29.48
N ILE A 63 13.67 9.91 29.54
CA ILE A 63 14.88 9.54 30.29
C ILE A 63 14.63 9.29 31.78
N SER A 64 13.58 9.88 32.36
CA SER A 64 13.27 9.72 33.79
C SER A 64 12.89 8.28 34.14
N ILE A 65 12.27 7.54 33.20
CA ILE A 65 11.93 6.13 33.37
C ILE A 65 13.20 5.28 33.41
N TYR A 66 14.14 5.52 32.50
CA TYR A 66 15.44 4.83 32.45
C TYR A 66 16.25 5.04 33.74
N ASN A 67 16.12 6.21 34.36
CA ASN A 67 16.80 6.52 35.63
C ASN A 67 16.21 5.73 36.82
N LYS A 68 14.92 5.41 36.82
CA LYS A 68 14.22 4.69 37.91
C LYS A 68 14.54 3.19 37.97
N VAL A 69 14.96 2.58 36.87
CA VAL A 69 15.18 1.13 36.79
C VAL A 69 16.63 0.72 37.04
N LYS A 70 16.82 -0.55 37.43
CA LYS A 70 18.14 -1.17 37.61
C LYS A 70 18.63 -1.84 36.33
N CYS A 71 17.73 -2.44 35.58
CA CYS A 71 18.01 -3.19 34.36
C CYS A 71 17.19 -2.66 33.18
N ILE A 72 17.76 -2.68 31.99
CA ILE A 72 17.08 -2.36 30.73
C ILE A 72 17.33 -3.53 29.77
N ARG A 73 16.28 -4.10 29.19
CA ARG A 73 16.41 -5.20 28.22
C ARG A 73 15.60 -4.93 26.96
N ASP A 74 15.87 -5.71 25.91
CA ASP A 74 15.27 -5.61 24.58
C ASP A 74 15.35 -4.20 23.99
N VAL A 75 16.52 -3.58 24.17
CA VAL A 75 16.83 -2.26 23.61
C VAL A 75 17.05 -2.41 22.10
N ILE A 76 16.41 -1.58 21.29
CA ILE A 76 16.80 -1.37 19.90
C ILE A 76 17.57 -0.05 19.84
N ILE A 77 18.78 -0.06 19.28
CA ILE A 77 19.70 1.08 19.39
C ILE A 77 19.14 2.37 18.76
N SER A 78 18.28 2.26 17.75
CA SER A 78 17.64 3.40 17.08
C SER A 78 16.87 4.31 18.04
N ILE A 79 16.23 3.76 19.08
CA ILE A 79 15.52 4.56 20.08
C ILE A 79 16.49 5.33 20.96
N PHE A 80 17.63 4.73 21.30
CA PHE A 80 18.65 5.46 22.04
C PHE A 80 19.29 6.56 21.19
N CYS A 81 19.40 6.36 19.87
CA CYS A 81 19.83 7.40 18.94
C CYS A 81 18.82 8.55 18.81
N SER A 82 17.53 8.33 19.13
CA SER A 82 16.48 9.34 19.10
C SER A 82 16.27 10.08 20.44
N LEU A 83 16.91 9.65 21.53
CA LEU A 83 16.87 10.37 22.80
C LEU A 83 17.55 11.74 22.66
N ASN A 84 16.76 12.81 22.73
CA ASN A 84 17.26 14.18 22.71
C ASN A 84 17.86 14.60 24.07
N VAL A 85 18.94 13.93 24.48
CA VAL A 85 19.65 14.19 25.74
C VAL A 85 21.17 14.23 25.52
N PRO A 86 21.92 15.00 26.33
CA PRO A 86 23.37 15.03 26.23
C PRO A 86 24.00 13.65 26.44
N HIS A 87 25.04 13.33 25.66
CA HIS A 87 25.78 12.06 25.74
C HIS A 87 26.21 11.68 27.18
N LYS A 88 26.56 12.67 28.01
CA LYS A 88 26.96 12.46 29.41
C LYS A 88 25.85 11.80 30.26
N GLN A 89 24.58 12.02 29.93
CA GLN A 89 23.44 11.41 30.61
C GLN A 89 23.18 9.96 30.15
N ILE A 90 23.64 9.58 28.95
CA ILE A 90 23.48 8.22 28.41
C ILE A 90 24.52 7.26 28.98
N ILE A 91 25.77 7.71 29.17
CA ILE A 91 26.88 6.84 29.64
C ILE A 91 26.50 6.01 30.89
N PRO A 92 25.87 6.59 31.94
CA PRO A 92 25.45 5.81 33.11
C PRO A 92 24.42 4.71 32.79
N LEU A 93 23.55 4.93 31.81
CA LEU A 93 22.50 4.00 31.40
C LEU A 93 23.05 2.76 30.69
N LEU A 94 24.18 2.89 29.98
CA LEU A 94 24.82 1.77 29.29
C LEU A 94 25.14 0.61 30.25
N SER A 95 25.48 0.92 31.50
CA SER A 95 25.75 -0.08 32.53
C SER A 95 24.51 -0.88 32.96
N LYS A 96 23.31 -0.33 32.77
CA LYS A 96 22.03 -0.96 33.08
C LYS A 96 21.51 -1.86 31.95
N ILE A 97 22.07 -1.76 30.74
CA ILE A 97 21.61 -2.50 29.57
C ILE A 97 22.08 -3.95 29.64
N VAL A 98 21.12 -4.86 29.55
CA VAL A 98 21.29 -6.32 29.65
C VAL A 98 21.08 -6.99 28.29
N SER A 99 20.26 -6.41 27.41
CA SER A 99 20.00 -6.90 26.04
C SER A 99 19.87 -5.72 25.08
N ILE A 100 20.56 -5.77 23.95
CA ILE A 100 20.55 -4.72 22.93
C ILE A 100 20.63 -5.27 21.50
N SER A 101 19.87 -4.69 20.57
CA SER A 101 20.04 -4.84 19.14
C SER A 101 20.73 -3.61 18.56
N LEU A 102 21.80 -3.83 17.80
CA LEU A 102 22.52 -2.80 17.04
C LEU A 102 21.90 -2.52 15.66
N ASP A 103 20.76 -3.13 15.34
CA ASP A 103 20.06 -2.91 14.07
C ASP A 103 19.65 -1.45 13.90
N THR A 104 19.90 -0.90 12.72
CA THR A 104 19.45 0.45 12.34
C THR A 104 18.28 0.36 11.36
N PRO A 105 17.19 1.12 11.55
CA PRO A 105 16.11 1.17 10.56
C PRO A 105 16.63 1.76 9.25
N SER A 106 15.98 1.35 8.15
CA SER A 106 16.25 1.79 6.78
C SER A 106 15.91 3.27 6.53
N VAL A 107 15.17 3.91 7.43
CA VAL A 107 14.73 5.30 7.31
C VAL A 107 15.72 6.21 8.04
N TYR A 108 16.47 7.01 7.27
CA TYR A 108 17.38 8.03 7.78
C TYR A 108 16.60 9.23 8.30
N GLU A 109 16.20 9.20 9.56
CA GLU A 109 15.80 10.41 10.29
C GLU A 109 16.88 10.82 11.29
N TYR A 110 17.22 12.11 11.23
CA TYR A 110 18.23 12.85 11.99
C TYR A 110 18.58 12.24 13.36
N LYS A 111 19.72 11.54 13.43
CA LYS A 111 20.23 10.94 14.67
C LYS A 111 20.83 12.01 15.58
N SER A 112 20.23 12.23 16.76
CA SER A 112 20.80 13.11 17.79
C SER A 112 22.04 12.50 18.46
N ILE A 113 22.16 11.16 18.46
CA ILE A 113 23.35 10.42 18.92
C ILE A 113 23.80 9.45 17.83
N PRO A 114 25.06 9.53 17.34
CA PRO A 114 25.56 8.63 16.30
C PRO A 114 25.79 7.22 16.86
N ILE A 115 25.57 6.18 16.05
CA ILE A 115 25.76 4.78 16.49
C ILE A 115 27.20 4.50 16.97
N ASP A 116 28.18 5.19 16.35
CA ASP A 116 29.59 5.14 16.75
C ASP A 116 29.82 5.56 18.20
N PHE A 117 28.92 6.35 18.79
CA PHE A 117 28.95 6.67 20.22
C PHE A 117 28.90 5.40 21.07
N PHE A 118 27.98 4.48 20.76
CA PHE A 118 27.79 3.24 21.52
C PHE A 118 28.94 2.26 21.30
N ILE A 119 29.42 2.17 20.05
CA ILE A 119 30.60 1.37 19.70
C ILE A 119 31.85 1.88 20.43
N LYS A 120 32.05 3.20 20.50
CA LYS A 120 33.17 3.83 21.23
C LYS A 120 33.09 3.58 22.74
N HIS A 121 31.89 3.47 23.29
CA HIS A 121 31.65 3.23 24.72
C HIS A 121 31.30 1.77 25.05
N ALA A 122 31.65 0.81 24.17
CA ALA A 122 31.33 -0.61 24.35
C ALA A 122 31.71 -1.15 25.73
N THR A 123 32.85 -0.74 26.29
CA THR A 123 33.33 -1.19 27.62
C THR A 123 32.45 -0.74 28.80
N LYS A 124 31.48 0.17 28.58
CA LYS A 124 30.53 0.61 29.62
C LYS A 124 29.33 -0.33 29.78
N PHE A 125 29.15 -1.28 28.87
CA PHE A 125 28.12 -2.31 28.93
C PHE A 125 28.55 -3.47 29.85
N ILE A 126 28.60 -3.21 31.16
CA ILE A 126 29.14 -4.15 32.16
C ILE A 126 28.22 -5.34 32.46
N ASN A 127 26.91 -5.17 32.27
CA ASN A 127 25.88 -6.17 32.59
C ASN A 127 25.27 -6.83 31.36
N LEU A 128 25.86 -6.62 30.18
CA LEU A 128 25.33 -7.10 28.91
C LEU A 128 25.33 -8.64 28.88
N GLN A 129 24.15 -9.22 28.64
CA GLN A 129 23.95 -10.66 28.55
C GLN A 129 23.61 -11.10 27.12
N CYS A 130 22.96 -10.24 26.33
CA CYS A 130 22.59 -10.51 24.96
C CYS A 130 22.89 -9.30 24.07
N ILE A 131 23.47 -9.54 22.90
CA ILE A 131 23.62 -8.53 21.86
C ILE A 131 23.23 -9.13 20.51
N SER A 132 22.47 -8.38 19.71
CA SER A 132 22.09 -8.77 18.35
C SER A 132 22.40 -7.69 17.33
N GLY A 133 22.47 -8.09 16.06
CA GLY A 133 22.32 -7.18 14.94
C GLY A 133 23.38 -7.35 13.86
N ASP A 134 23.66 -6.24 13.19
CA ASP A 134 24.60 -6.13 12.08
C ASP A 134 26.01 -6.64 12.37
N LEU A 135 26.52 -7.54 11.53
CA LEU A 135 27.85 -8.15 11.67
C LEU A 135 28.99 -7.12 11.71
N LYS A 136 28.95 -6.07 10.88
CA LYS A 136 29.98 -5.02 10.84
C LYS A 136 29.97 -4.23 12.15
N LEU A 137 28.78 -3.87 12.64
CA LEU A 137 28.64 -3.16 13.90
C LEU A 137 29.08 -4.03 15.09
N LEU A 138 28.73 -5.31 15.09
CA LEU A 138 29.17 -6.26 16.11
C LEU A 138 30.69 -6.45 16.12
N VAL A 139 31.32 -6.60 14.95
CA VAL A 139 32.79 -6.68 14.84
C VAL A 139 33.45 -5.44 15.44
N ASN A 140 32.94 -4.25 15.13
CA ASN A 140 33.48 -2.99 15.66
C ASN A 140 33.21 -2.83 17.16
N PHE A 141 32.02 -3.22 17.63
CA PHE A 141 31.65 -3.21 19.03
C PHE A 141 32.60 -4.09 19.84
N PHE A 142 32.79 -5.34 19.43
CA PHE A 142 33.65 -6.29 20.15
C PHE A 142 35.13 -5.95 20.03
N LYS A 143 35.58 -5.37 18.92
CA LYS A 143 36.92 -4.80 18.80
C LYS A 143 37.22 -3.81 19.95
N ASN A 144 36.28 -2.92 20.24
CA ASN A 144 36.43 -1.96 21.34
C ASN A 144 36.17 -2.58 22.72
N TYR A 145 35.18 -3.47 22.82
CA TYR A 145 34.80 -4.16 24.06
C TYR A 145 35.98 -4.95 24.65
N SER A 146 36.71 -5.67 23.80
CA SER A 146 37.82 -6.53 24.21
C SER A 146 39.21 -5.90 24.07
N TYR A 147 39.30 -4.61 23.73
CA TYR A 147 40.57 -3.94 23.40
C TYR A 147 41.38 -4.73 22.35
N ASN A 148 40.82 -4.91 21.16
CA ASN A 148 41.37 -5.73 20.07
C ASN A 148 41.67 -7.18 20.48
N GLY A 149 40.85 -7.77 21.35
CA GLY A 149 41.01 -9.15 21.83
C GLY A 149 42.05 -9.32 22.95
N THR A 150 42.67 -8.25 23.44
CA THR A 150 43.72 -8.34 24.46
C THR A 150 43.18 -8.42 25.90
N ASN A 151 41.94 -7.96 26.14
CA ASN A 151 41.36 -7.92 27.47
C ASN A 151 40.80 -9.28 27.91
N LYS A 152 41.58 -10.00 28.74
CA LYS A 152 41.26 -11.34 29.24
C LYS A 152 40.23 -11.37 30.37
N SER A 153 39.90 -10.23 30.99
CA SER A 153 38.95 -10.11 32.11
C SER A 153 37.61 -9.48 31.73
N ALA A 154 37.34 -9.28 30.43
CA ALA A 154 36.06 -8.76 29.95
C ALA A 154 34.91 -9.74 30.23
N ASN A 155 33.77 -9.21 30.68
CA ASN A 155 32.54 -9.98 30.94
C ASN A 155 31.70 -10.10 29.66
N TYR A 156 32.06 -11.03 28.77
CA TYR A 156 31.38 -11.18 27.48
C TYR A 156 29.89 -11.56 27.65
N PRO A 157 29.00 -11.07 26.77
CA PRO A 157 27.61 -11.48 26.78
C PRO A 157 27.48 -12.97 26.48
N LYS A 158 26.47 -13.60 27.11
CA LYS A 158 26.17 -15.03 26.95
C LYS A 158 25.61 -15.35 25.57
N LYS A 159 24.95 -14.39 24.91
CA LYS A 159 24.36 -14.56 23.57
C LYS A 159 24.78 -13.44 22.63
N ILE A 160 25.23 -13.82 21.45
CA ILE A 160 25.55 -12.92 20.33
C ILE A 160 24.76 -13.42 19.13
N ILE A 161 23.85 -12.60 18.60
CA ILE A 161 22.98 -12.97 17.48
C ILE A 161 23.34 -12.12 16.26
N ILE A 162 23.59 -12.76 15.13
CA ILE A 162 23.96 -12.11 13.87
C ILE A 162 22.89 -12.45 12.85
N ASN A 163 22.21 -11.44 12.32
CA ASN A 163 21.03 -11.60 11.46
C ASN A 163 21.09 -10.76 10.17
N ASN A 164 21.98 -9.77 10.08
CA ASN A 164 22.13 -8.92 8.90
C ASN A 164 23.58 -8.40 8.76
N TYR A 165 23.85 -7.79 7.60
CA TYR A 165 25.10 -7.07 7.29
C TYR A 165 24.79 -5.88 6.39
N GLU A 166 25.24 -4.70 6.79
CA GLU A 166 24.96 -3.40 6.17
C GLU A 166 23.46 -3.17 5.90
N ASN A 167 22.64 -3.49 6.89
CA ASN A 167 21.17 -3.46 6.82
C ASN A 167 20.54 -4.39 5.75
N GLN A 168 21.32 -5.32 5.20
CA GLN A 168 20.84 -6.35 4.27
C GLN A 168 20.75 -7.72 4.95
N PRO A 169 19.84 -8.61 4.51
CA PRO A 169 19.76 -9.97 5.03
C PRO A 169 21.12 -10.68 4.96
N LEU A 170 21.49 -11.42 6.01
CA LEU A 170 22.81 -12.03 6.08
C LEU A 170 22.95 -13.22 5.12
N ILE A 171 23.78 -13.08 4.09
CA ILE A 171 24.13 -14.16 3.15
C ILE A 171 25.60 -14.54 3.35
N LEU A 172 25.90 -15.84 3.50
CA LEU A 172 27.27 -16.30 3.70
C LEU A 172 28.09 -16.16 2.41
N SER A 173 29.23 -15.47 2.53
CA SER A 173 30.20 -15.27 1.45
C SER A 173 31.63 -15.31 1.99
N ASN A 174 32.62 -15.35 1.11
CA ASN A 174 34.03 -15.27 1.50
C ASN A 174 34.34 -14.06 2.40
N TYR A 175 33.70 -12.92 2.15
CA TYR A 175 33.88 -11.71 2.95
C TYR A 175 33.22 -11.82 4.33
N ILE A 176 31.98 -12.31 4.38
CA ILE A 176 31.24 -12.52 5.64
C ILE A 176 31.95 -13.54 6.53
N VAL A 177 32.48 -14.63 5.95
CA VAL A 177 33.30 -15.61 6.67
C VAL A 177 34.54 -14.97 7.29
N LYS A 178 35.25 -14.08 6.56
CA LYS A 178 36.39 -13.33 7.12
C LYS A 178 35.97 -12.45 8.30
N LEU A 179 34.82 -11.80 8.22
CA LEU A 179 34.28 -10.97 9.31
C LEU A 179 33.87 -11.81 10.52
N ILE A 180 33.22 -12.96 10.32
CA ILE A 180 32.88 -13.90 11.41
C ILE A 180 34.16 -14.36 12.12
N ASN A 181 35.21 -14.72 11.38
CA ASN A 181 36.49 -15.11 11.97
C ASN A 181 37.16 -13.95 12.72
N LYS A 182 37.02 -12.72 12.22
CA LYS A 182 37.49 -11.51 12.90
C LYS A 182 36.71 -11.22 14.17
N LEU A 183 35.39 -11.43 14.18
CA LEU A 183 34.59 -11.36 15.40
C LEU A 183 35.07 -12.40 16.42
N LYS A 184 35.26 -13.65 15.99
CA LYS A 184 35.77 -14.72 16.84
C LYS A 184 37.12 -14.38 17.48
N SER A 185 38.03 -13.72 16.77
CA SER A 185 39.33 -13.34 17.34
C SER A 185 39.25 -12.27 18.43
N TYR A 186 38.14 -11.52 18.49
CA TYR A 186 37.86 -10.57 19.57
C TYR A 186 37.12 -11.18 20.76
N LEU A 187 36.63 -12.42 20.63
CA LEU A 187 35.88 -13.12 21.65
C LEU A 187 36.75 -14.19 22.31
N ARG A 188 36.59 -14.35 23.63
CA ARG A 188 37.13 -15.52 24.33
C ARG A 188 36.13 -16.67 24.20
N LEU A 189 36.25 -17.45 23.13
CA LEU A 189 35.42 -18.65 22.95
C LEU A 189 35.59 -19.57 24.17
N SER A 190 34.51 -19.69 24.94
CA SER A 190 34.35 -20.59 26.08
C SER A 190 32.96 -21.19 25.97
N ASP A 191 32.69 -22.28 26.67
CA ASP A 191 31.40 -22.99 26.60
C ASP A 191 30.21 -22.12 27.09
N GLU A 192 30.46 -20.94 27.66
CA GLU A 192 29.42 -20.02 28.15
C GLU A 192 28.90 -19.01 27.10
N ILE A 193 29.65 -18.76 26.01
CA ILE A 193 29.24 -17.80 24.97
C ILE A 193 28.58 -18.54 23.81
N GLN A 194 27.29 -18.27 23.59
CA GLN A 194 26.54 -18.76 22.45
C GLN A 194 26.52 -17.72 21.32
N ILE A 195 27.16 -18.03 20.20
CA ILE A 195 27.01 -17.26 18.95
C ILE A 195 25.93 -17.93 18.12
N ILE A 196 24.94 -17.14 17.68
CA ILE A 196 23.82 -17.56 16.85
C ILE A 196 23.90 -16.77 15.54
N ILE A 197 23.91 -17.47 14.42
CA ILE A 197 23.84 -16.88 13.09
C ILE A 197 22.51 -17.27 12.46
N ILE A 198 21.74 -16.26 12.08
CA ILE A 198 20.49 -16.37 11.35
C ILE A 198 20.78 -15.86 9.94
N ALA A 199 21.05 -16.78 9.02
CA ALA A 199 21.24 -16.42 7.62
C ALA A 199 19.89 -16.26 6.91
N TYR A 200 19.87 -15.46 5.87
CA TYR A 200 18.72 -15.36 4.98
C TYR A 200 18.53 -16.67 4.23
N SER A 201 19.52 -17.07 3.43
CA SER A 201 19.53 -18.31 2.65
C SER A 201 20.64 -19.27 3.09
N HIS A 202 20.48 -20.56 2.75
CA HIS A 202 21.51 -21.57 2.97
C HIS A 202 22.56 -21.52 1.86
N PRO A 203 23.88 -21.65 2.17
CA PRO A 203 24.91 -21.54 1.16
C PRO A 203 24.92 -22.73 0.20
N SER A 204 25.25 -22.47 -1.06
CA SER A 204 25.55 -23.50 -2.06
C SER A 204 26.90 -24.18 -1.83
N ASN A 205 27.89 -23.43 -1.34
CA ASN A 205 29.22 -23.94 -1.03
C ASN A 205 29.32 -24.40 0.44
N PRO A 206 29.47 -25.72 0.72
CA PRO A 206 29.55 -26.23 2.09
C PRO A 206 30.82 -25.78 2.84
N GLU A 207 31.85 -25.28 2.15
CA GLU A 207 33.06 -24.74 2.79
C GLU A 207 32.73 -23.55 3.72
N PHE A 208 31.70 -22.76 3.41
CA PHE A 208 31.28 -21.64 4.26
C PHE A 208 30.78 -22.13 5.63
N LEU A 209 30.27 -23.36 5.73
CA LEU A 209 29.78 -23.92 6.99
C LEU A 209 30.91 -24.34 7.94
N LYS A 210 32.12 -24.59 7.44
CA LYS A 210 33.28 -24.98 8.28
C LYS A 210 33.65 -23.89 9.29
N CYS A 211 33.50 -22.61 8.90
CA CYS A 211 33.76 -21.49 9.80
C CYS A 211 32.75 -21.41 10.95
N LEU A 212 31.62 -22.12 10.87
CA LEU A 212 30.54 -22.13 11.86
C LEU A 212 30.70 -23.21 12.93
N THR A 213 31.88 -23.84 13.02
CA THR A 213 32.20 -24.76 14.12
C THR A 213 32.06 -24.01 15.47
N GLY A 214 31.29 -24.59 16.40
CA GLY A 214 30.94 -23.97 17.69
C GLY A 214 29.91 -22.83 17.62
N ILE A 215 29.29 -22.57 16.46
CA ILE A 215 28.25 -21.56 16.26
C ILE A 215 26.90 -22.26 16.03
N THR A 216 25.85 -21.77 16.70
CA THR A 216 24.47 -22.13 16.37
C THR A 216 24.09 -21.45 15.06
N TYR A 217 23.74 -22.21 14.04
CA TYR A 217 23.43 -21.69 12.71
C TYR A 217 22.02 -22.10 12.33
N CYS A 218 21.24 -21.17 11.80
CA CYS A 218 19.97 -21.42 11.16
C CYS A 218 19.79 -20.49 9.96
N TYR A 219 18.84 -20.81 9.08
CA TYR A 219 18.52 -20.00 7.91
C TYR A 219 17.01 -19.95 7.66
N CYS A 220 16.53 -18.93 6.94
CA CYS A 220 15.09 -18.67 6.82
C CYS A 220 14.47 -19.03 5.46
N VAL A 221 15.27 -19.00 4.39
CA VAL A 221 14.81 -19.13 3.01
C VAL A 221 15.51 -20.30 2.32
N VAL A 222 14.71 -21.10 1.61
CA VAL A 222 15.19 -22.17 0.75
C VAL A 222 15.43 -21.63 -0.66
N THR A 223 16.59 -21.97 -1.23
CA THR A 223 16.98 -21.65 -2.61
C THR A 223 17.36 -22.93 -3.35
N PRO A 224 17.28 -22.95 -4.70
CA PRO A 224 17.51 -24.17 -5.47
C PRO A 224 18.92 -24.77 -5.33
N GLN A 225 19.97 -23.95 -5.24
CA GLN A 225 21.38 -24.40 -5.30
C GLN A 225 22.02 -24.67 -3.93
N GLN A 226 21.25 -24.81 -2.85
CA GLN A 226 21.80 -24.96 -1.50
C GLN A 226 22.44 -26.34 -1.24
N CYS A 227 23.49 -26.40 -0.41
CA CYS A 227 24.15 -27.65 -0.06
C CYS A 227 23.32 -28.54 0.90
N VAL A 228 23.79 -29.77 1.14
CA VAL A 228 23.07 -30.77 1.97
C VAL A 228 23.44 -30.68 3.44
N GLN A 229 24.67 -30.27 3.74
CA GLN A 229 25.17 -30.21 5.10
C GLN A 229 24.39 -29.16 5.90
N LYS A 230 23.84 -29.53 7.06
CA LYS A 230 23.14 -28.61 7.98
C LYS A 230 21.81 -28.06 7.43
N GLU A 231 21.21 -28.66 6.40
CA GLU A 231 19.90 -28.25 5.86
C GLU A 231 18.76 -28.39 6.88
N GLU A 232 18.92 -29.25 7.89
CA GLU A 232 17.95 -29.43 8.97
C GLU A 232 17.83 -28.20 9.89
N ASN A 233 18.72 -27.22 9.75
CA ASN A 233 18.71 -25.98 10.53
C ASN A 233 17.81 -24.88 9.93
N LEU A 234 16.88 -25.25 9.07
CA LEU A 234 15.83 -24.36 8.58
C LEU A 234 15.01 -23.80 9.75
N SER A 235 14.89 -22.48 9.81
CA SER A 235 14.12 -21.73 10.79
C SER A 235 12.80 -21.26 10.19
N VAL A 236 11.71 -21.95 10.54
CA VAL A 236 10.35 -21.57 10.16
C VAL A 236 9.81 -20.54 11.16
N LEU A 237 9.90 -19.26 10.81
CA LEU A 237 9.35 -18.18 11.63
C LEU A 237 7.83 -18.09 11.42
N GLN A 238 7.08 -18.07 12.53
CA GLN A 238 5.62 -17.92 12.52
C GLN A 238 4.87 -18.97 11.66
N GLY A 239 5.42 -20.18 11.53
CA GLY A 239 4.81 -21.24 10.72
C GLY A 239 4.85 -20.99 9.22
N LYS A 240 5.72 -20.10 8.75
CA LYS A 240 5.91 -19.73 7.34
C LYS A 240 7.16 -20.38 6.76
N PHE A 241 6.99 -21.14 5.69
CA PHE A 241 8.06 -21.72 4.89
C PHE A 241 8.27 -20.91 3.61
N ILE A 242 9.48 -20.37 3.41
CA ILE A 242 9.78 -19.45 2.30
C ILE A 242 10.73 -20.12 1.33
N LEU A 243 10.34 -20.13 0.07
CA LEU A 243 11.13 -20.57 -1.07
C LEU A 243 11.37 -19.38 -2.00
N GLU A 244 12.58 -19.26 -2.48
CA GLU A 244 12.99 -18.20 -3.40
C GLU A 244 13.59 -18.82 -4.65
N GLU A 245 13.17 -18.31 -5.82
CA GLU A 245 13.56 -18.80 -7.15
C GLU A 245 13.17 -20.27 -7.43
N THR A 246 12.39 -20.89 -6.55
CA THR A 246 11.94 -22.28 -6.70
C THR A 246 10.55 -22.51 -6.13
N THR A 247 9.82 -23.41 -6.77
CA THR A 247 8.54 -23.95 -6.29
C THR A 247 8.71 -25.37 -5.70
N ASP A 248 9.93 -25.90 -5.62
CA ASP A 248 10.20 -27.24 -5.09
C ASP A 248 10.55 -27.23 -3.59
N GLY A 249 9.59 -27.57 -2.76
CA GLY A 249 9.79 -27.78 -1.33
C GLY A 249 9.85 -29.24 -0.91
N LYS A 250 9.79 -30.21 -1.84
CA LYS A 250 9.58 -31.64 -1.54
C LYS A 250 10.62 -32.20 -0.57
N ARG A 251 11.88 -31.78 -0.75
CA ARG A 251 13.01 -32.17 0.10
C ARG A 251 12.81 -31.82 1.58
N PHE A 252 12.03 -30.78 1.89
CA PHE A 252 11.85 -30.24 3.23
C PHE A 252 10.58 -30.74 3.94
N GLU A 253 9.71 -31.51 3.29
CA GLU A 253 8.40 -31.93 3.85
C GLU A 253 8.47 -32.52 5.27
N HIS A 254 9.47 -33.36 5.52
CA HIS A 254 9.68 -34.00 6.82
C HIS A 254 10.00 -33.00 7.95
N LEU A 255 10.54 -31.82 7.62
CA LEU A 255 10.78 -30.71 8.54
C LEU A 255 9.53 -29.87 8.72
N LEU A 256 8.76 -29.65 7.64
CA LEU A 256 7.55 -28.83 7.68
C LEU A 256 6.52 -29.38 8.68
N GLN A 257 6.36 -30.71 8.71
CA GLN A 257 5.45 -31.36 9.66
C GLN A 257 5.90 -31.19 11.11
N LYS A 258 7.20 -31.30 11.40
CA LYS A 258 7.76 -31.12 12.75
C LYS A 258 7.69 -29.65 13.21
N ALA A 259 7.79 -28.73 12.27
CA ALA A 259 7.75 -27.29 12.51
C ALA A 259 6.32 -26.71 12.54
N TYR A 260 5.27 -27.53 12.36
CA TYR A 260 3.87 -27.11 12.32
C TYR A 260 3.64 -25.94 11.35
N VAL A 261 4.24 -26.03 10.15
CA VAL A 261 4.08 -25.03 9.09
C VAL A 261 2.62 -24.93 8.70
N GLN A 262 2.11 -23.71 8.55
CA GLN A 262 0.74 -23.43 8.09
C GLN A 262 0.73 -22.68 6.76
N SER A 263 1.84 -22.02 6.41
CA SER A 263 1.93 -21.23 5.19
C SER A 263 3.19 -21.53 4.39
N ILE A 264 3.03 -21.59 3.08
CA ILE A 264 4.12 -21.57 2.10
C ILE A 264 4.14 -20.20 1.42
N GLN A 265 5.34 -19.70 1.17
CA GLN A 265 5.58 -18.52 0.35
C GLN A 265 6.58 -18.83 -0.77
N PHE A 266 6.21 -18.50 -2.00
CA PHE A 266 7.10 -18.46 -3.15
C PHE A 266 7.49 -17.01 -3.45
N ASN A 267 8.77 -16.77 -3.71
CA ASN A 267 9.32 -15.47 -4.10
C ASN A 267 10.12 -15.59 -5.40
N ASN A 268 10.06 -14.57 -6.25
CA ASN A 268 10.97 -14.39 -7.39
C ASN A 268 10.96 -15.60 -8.35
N ILE A 269 9.77 -16.03 -8.78
CA ILE A 269 9.62 -17.23 -9.61
C ILE A 269 9.57 -16.83 -11.08
N HIS A 270 10.61 -17.21 -11.83
CA HIS A 270 10.71 -16.94 -13.27
C HIS A 270 10.52 -18.18 -14.15
N SER A 271 10.55 -19.38 -13.56
CA SER A 271 10.31 -20.63 -14.26
C SER A 271 9.79 -21.70 -13.31
N ILE A 272 9.01 -22.64 -13.84
CA ILE A 272 8.54 -23.83 -13.11
C ILE A 272 9.34 -25.03 -13.62
N THR A 273 10.38 -25.41 -12.89
CA THR A 273 11.27 -26.53 -13.28
C THR A 273 10.78 -27.88 -12.76
N THR A 274 9.95 -27.88 -11.72
CA THR A 274 9.46 -29.08 -11.05
C THR A 274 8.04 -28.88 -10.55
N HIS A 275 7.35 -29.98 -10.27
CA HIS A 275 6.01 -29.95 -9.68
C HIS A 275 6.07 -30.52 -8.26
N TRP A 276 5.64 -29.70 -7.30
CA TRP A 276 5.52 -30.06 -5.90
C TRP A 276 4.06 -30.07 -5.47
N ASP A 277 3.59 -31.23 -5.01
CA ASP A 277 2.25 -31.36 -4.44
C ASP A 277 2.26 -30.79 -3.02
N ILE A 278 1.55 -29.68 -2.80
CA ILE A 278 1.57 -28.96 -1.53
C ILE A 278 0.96 -29.83 -0.41
N PRO A 279 1.63 -30.02 0.75
CA PRO A 279 1.13 -30.88 1.80
C PRO A 279 -0.23 -30.45 2.38
N ASN A 280 -1.07 -31.43 2.71
CA ASN A 280 -2.45 -31.24 3.18
C ASN A 280 -2.63 -30.41 4.47
N PHE A 281 -1.58 -30.21 5.26
CA PHE A 281 -1.64 -29.40 6.48
C PHE A 281 -1.37 -27.91 6.22
N ILE A 282 -0.99 -27.54 5.00
CA ILE A 282 -0.78 -26.14 4.60
C ILE A 282 -2.13 -25.49 4.31
N LYS A 283 -2.33 -24.30 4.89
CA LYS A 283 -3.58 -23.54 4.82
C LYS A 283 -3.47 -22.27 3.99
N THR A 284 -2.27 -21.72 3.85
CA THR A 284 -2.07 -20.49 3.08
C THR A 284 -0.90 -20.61 2.11
N LEU A 285 -1.14 -20.21 0.87
CA LEU A 285 -0.14 -20.09 -0.18
C LEU A 285 -0.01 -18.62 -0.55
N ARG A 286 1.22 -18.10 -0.49
CA ARG A 286 1.53 -16.74 -0.92
C ARG A 286 2.55 -16.80 -2.05
N ILE A 287 2.30 -16.05 -3.10
CA ILE A 287 3.20 -15.96 -4.25
C ILE A 287 3.50 -14.49 -4.46
N TYR A 288 4.79 -14.15 -4.41
CA TYR A 288 5.31 -12.81 -4.62
C TYR A 288 6.25 -12.84 -5.82
N GLU A 289 6.07 -11.88 -6.73
CA GLU A 289 7.00 -11.65 -7.84
C GLU A 289 7.18 -12.91 -8.70
N MET A 290 6.07 -13.44 -9.23
CA MET A 290 6.07 -14.56 -10.18
C MET A 290 5.79 -14.01 -11.57
N ASP A 291 6.78 -14.04 -12.46
CA ASP A 291 6.63 -13.64 -13.86
C ASP A 291 7.18 -14.75 -14.74
N LEU A 292 6.26 -15.53 -15.32
CA LEU A 292 6.61 -16.63 -16.19
C LEU A 292 6.56 -16.13 -17.63
N ARG A 293 7.70 -16.15 -18.32
CA ARG A 293 7.81 -15.82 -19.75
C ARG A 293 8.29 -17.04 -20.51
N GLU A 294 7.77 -17.25 -21.71
CA GLU A 294 8.39 -18.21 -22.62
C GLU A 294 9.79 -17.68 -23.00
N ASN A 295 10.82 -18.53 -22.85
CA ASN A 295 12.15 -18.22 -23.37
C ASN A 295 12.08 -18.22 -24.91
N GLN A 296 11.80 -17.07 -25.53
CA GLN A 296 11.96 -16.89 -26.98
C GLN A 296 13.44 -16.75 -27.34
N ASN A 297 14.26 -17.76 -27.04
CA ASN A 297 15.64 -17.84 -27.50
C ASN A 297 16.05 -19.30 -27.65
N GLU A 298 15.61 -19.94 -28.73
CA GLU A 298 16.33 -21.08 -29.33
C GLU A 298 15.87 -21.36 -30.78
N SER A 299 15.80 -20.32 -31.63
CA SER A 299 15.98 -20.46 -33.09
C SER A 299 15.87 -19.11 -33.79
N ASN A 300 17.02 -18.50 -34.13
CA ASN A 300 17.33 -17.99 -35.48
C ASN A 300 18.58 -17.09 -35.41
N ASP A 301 19.73 -17.70 -35.71
CA ASP A 301 20.85 -16.99 -36.34
C ASP A 301 20.39 -16.51 -37.72
N SER A 302 19.87 -15.29 -37.81
CA SER A 302 19.95 -14.46 -39.00
C SER A 302 19.54 -13.04 -38.65
N GLN A 303 20.52 -12.13 -38.76
CA GLN A 303 20.30 -10.70 -38.76
C GLN A 303 19.32 -10.32 -39.86
N GLU A 304 18.21 -9.69 -39.49
CA GLU A 304 17.51 -8.68 -40.29
C GLU A 304 16.69 -7.83 -39.31
N GLU A 305 17.05 -6.54 -39.22
CA GLU A 305 16.29 -5.49 -38.57
C GLU A 305 15.08 -5.20 -39.47
N ASP A 306 13.92 -5.76 -39.16
CA ASP A 306 12.64 -5.38 -39.74
C ASP A 306 11.58 -5.32 -38.62
N ASP A 307 10.73 -4.29 -38.71
CA ASP A 307 9.64 -3.91 -37.80
C ASP A 307 9.07 -5.06 -36.94
N VAL A 308 9.37 -5.03 -35.65
CA VAL A 308 8.73 -5.91 -34.67
C VAL A 308 7.32 -5.39 -34.45
N ASN A 309 6.34 -6.08 -35.05
CA ASN A 309 4.93 -6.03 -34.66
C ASN A 309 4.80 -6.02 -33.12
N ASP A 310 4.09 -5.03 -32.58
CA ASP A 310 3.68 -4.94 -31.16
C ASP A 310 2.63 -6.01 -30.75
N ASP A 311 2.32 -6.97 -31.63
CA ASP A 311 1.37 -8.07 -31.40
C ASP A 311 1.99 -9.32 -30.75
N LEU A 312 2.98 -9.17 -29.87
CA LEU A 312 3.36 -10.27 -28.99
C LEU A 312 2.27 -10.44 -27.92
N GLN A 313 1.22 -11.20 -28.23
CA GLN A 313 0.30 -11.74 -27.22
C GLN A 313 1.12 -12.48 -26.17
N ILE A 314 1.30 -11.87 -25.00
CA ILE A 314 1.98 -12.51 -23.89
C ILE A 314 1.10 -13.66 -23.41
N LEU A 315 1.46 -14.89 -23.79
CA LEU A 315 0.73 -16.09 -23.43
C LEU A 315 0.85 -16.35 -21.93
N GLN A 316 -0.28 -16.71 -21.30
CA GLN A 316 -0.28 -17.19 -19.92
C GLN A 316 0.38 -18.58 -19.86
N ILE A 317 1.22 -18.81 -18.85
CA ILE A 317 1.77 -20.13 -18.57
C ILE A 317 0.89 -20.84 -17.54
N ASP A 318 0.45 -22.05 -17.87
CA ASP A 318 -0.34 -22.87 -16.96
C ASP A 318 0.49 -23.36 -15.77
N TYR A 319 0.00 -23.10 -14.56
CA TYR A 319 0.56 -23.60 -13.32
C TYR A 319 -0.46 -24.42 -12.53
N PHE A 320 -0.25 -25.74 -12.54
CA PHE A 320 -1.11 -26.70 -11.84
C PHE A 320 -0.72 -26.86 -10.36
N LEU A 321 -1.60 -26.41 -9.47
CA LEU A 321 -1.43 -26.40 -8.03
C LEU A 321 -2.31 -27.46 -7.35
N LYS A 322 -1.74 -28.62 -7.02
CA LYS A 322 -2.42 -29.61 -6.16
C LYS A 322 -2.43 -29.15 -4.71
N THR A 323 -3.56 -28.63 -4.26
CA THR A 323 -3.67 -27.85 -3.00
C THR A 323 -4.93 -28.22 -2.19
N PRO A 324 -5.19 -29.50 -1.88
CA PRO A 324 -6.52 -30.01 -1.51
C PRO A 324 -7.15 -29.42 -0.22
N PHE A 325 -6.36 -28.76 0.63
CA PHE A 325 -6.83 -28.17 1.90
C PHE A 325 -6.45 -26.70 2.08
N LEU A 326 -6.05 -26.05 0.98
CA LEU A 326 -5.70 -24.63 0.94
C LEU A 326 -6.94 -23.78 1.23
N GLU A 327 -6.82 -22.84 2.18
CA GLU A 327 -7.90 -21.94 2.59
C GLU A 327 -7.69 -20.50 2.09
N GLU A 328 -6.44 -20.08 1.87
CA GLU A 328 -6.10 -18.73 1.42
C GLU A 328 -5.03 -18.77 0.32
N LEU A 329 -5.28 -18.07 -0.78
CA LEU A 329 -4.34 -17.78 -1.86
C LEU A 329 -4.08 -16.28 -1.92
N CYS A 330 -2.81 -15.88 -1.86
CA CYS A 330 -2.39 -14.50 -2.06
C CYS A 330 -1.40 -14.42 -3.22
N LEU A 331 -1.71 -13.62 -4.22
CA LEU A 331 -0.86 -13.28 -5.35
C LEU A 331 -0.46 -11.81 -5.23
N ASN A 332 0.83 -11.52 -5.37
CA ASN A 332 1.35 -10.17 -5.33
C ASN A 332 2.40 -10.02 -6.42
N ARG A 333 2.26 -9.03 -7.31
CA ARG A 333 3.19 -8.80 -8.43
C ARG A 333 3.40 -10.06 -9.27
N CYS A 334 2.30 -10.77 -9.52
CA CYS A 334 2.32 -11.99 -10.34
C CYS A 334 1.81 -11.66 -11.73
N SER A 335 2.50 -12.17 -12.76
CA SER A 335 2.24 -11.84 -14.15
C SER A 335 2.28 -13.08 -15.05
N ASN A 336 1.35 -13.13 -16.02
CA ASN A 336 1.35 -14.10 -17.11
C ASN A 336 1.19 -15.56 -16.67
N VAL A 337 0.33 -15.81 -15.67
CA VAL A 337 0.11 -17.16 -15.11
C VAL A 337 -1.35 -17.52 -15.08
N SER A 338 -1.66 -18.73 -15.56
CA SER A 338 -2.96 -19.37 -15.38
C SER A 338 -2.86 -20.40 -14.26
N TYR A 339 -3.37 -20.08 -13.08
CA TYR A 339 -3.33 -20.96 -11.91
C TYR A 339 -4.51 -21.95 -11.96
N HIS A 340 -4.17 -23.23 -12.12
CA HIS A 340 -5.11 -24.34 -12.07
C HIS A 340 -5.10 -24.96 -10.68
N LEU A 341 -6.09 -24.61 -9.88
CA LEU A 341 -6.27 -25.08 -8.52
C LEU A 341 -7.11 -26.37 -8.51
N ASN A 342 -6.85 -27.22 -7.53
CA ASN A 342 -7.66 -28.41 -7.25
C ASN A 342 -7.96 -28.41 -5.75
N THR A 343 -8.94 -27.61 -5.34
CA THR A 343 -9.23 -27.39 -3.92
C THR A 343 -10.66 -26.95 -3.68
N PHE A 344 -11.36 -27.71 -2.84
CA PHE A 344 -12.70 -27.38 -2.39
C PHE A 344 -12.68 -26.35 -1.26
N THR A 345 -11.55 -26.14 -0.57
CA THR A 345 -11.50 -25.46 0.74
C THR A 345 -11.12 -23.98 0.69
N ILE A 346 -10.81 -23.42 -0.48
CA ILE A 346 -10.43 -22.01 -0.59
C ILE A 346 -11.58 -21.13 -0.07
N LYS A 347 -11.24 -20.24 0.86
CA LYS A 347 -12.13 -19.26 1.46
C LYS A 347 -11.78 -17.84 1.05
N LYS A 348 -10.50 -17.59 0.76
CA LYS A 348 -9.99 -16.25 0.47
C LYS A 348 -9.02 -16.24 -0.71
N VAL A 349 -9.25 -15.32 -1.63
CA VAL A 349 -8.33 -14.97 -2.72
C VAL A 349 -7.98 -13.50 -2.60
N THR A 350 -6.70 -13.18 -2.76
CA THR A 350 -6.21 -11.81 -2.81
C THR A 350 -5.20 -11.65 -3.94
N THR A 351 -5.40 -10.64 -4.78
CA THR A 351 -4.44 -10.24 -5.81
C THR A 351 -4.09 -8.77 -5.64
N ASN A 352 -2.82 -8.43 -5.87
CA ASN A 352 -2.29 -7.08 -5.76
C ASN A 352 -1.20 -6.88 -6.81
N ASP A 353 -1.32 -5.84 -7.64
CA ASP A 353 -0.37 -5.54 -8.71
C ASP A 353 -0.16 -6.73 -9.67
N CYS A 354 -1.23 -7.45 -10.00
CA CYS A 354 -1.16 -8.64 -10.85
C CYS A 354 -1.52 -8.30 -12.30
N PHE A 355 -0.85 -8.93 -13.26
CA PHE A 355 -1.10 -8.70 -14.69
C PHE A 355 -1.35 -10.02 -15.42
N ASN A 356 -2.41 -10.10 -16.24
CA ASN A 356 -2.67 -11.25 -17.10
C ASN A 356 -2.71 -12.57 -16.30
N ILE A 357 -3.60 -12.64 -15.30
CA ILE A 357 -3.75 -13.77 -14.40
C ILE A 357 -5.09 -14.47 -14.61
N SER A 358 -5.09 -15.79 -14.72
CA SER A 358 -6.31 -16.60 -14.67
C SER A 358 -6.32 -17.47 -13.41
N LEU A 359 -7.43 -17.48 -12.68
CA LEU A 359 -7.68 -18.38 -11.56
C LEU A 359 -8.77 -19.37 -11.94
N GLN A 360 -8.37 -20.62 -12.12
CA GLN A 360 -9.25 -21.71 -12.52
C GLN A 360 -9.28 -22.78 -11.42
N ASP A 361 -10.46 -23.32 -11.14
CA ASP A 361 -10.61 -24.50 -10.30
C ASP A 361 -10.99 -25.67 -11.19
N SER A 362 -10.39 -26.83 -10.97
CA SER A 362 -10.65 -28.03 -11.77
C SER A 362 -12.01 -28.68 -11.44
N ASP A 363 -12.70 -28.20 -10.41
CA ASP A 363 -14.00 -28.69 -10.00
C ASP A 363 -15.15 -28.13 -10.86
N ILE A 364 -16.27 -28.85 -10.93
CA ILE A 364 -17.48 -28.46 -11.65
C ILE A 364 -18.08 -27.18 -11.04
N SER A 365 -17.86 -26.97 -9.75
CA SER A 365 -18.29 -25.80 -8.99
C SER A 365 -17.07 -25.06 -8.47
N PRO A 366 -16.46 -24.14 -9.25
CA PRO A 366 -15.24 -23.45 -8.85
C PRO A 366 -15.43 -22.64 -7.56
N PHE A 367 -14.51 -22.86 -6.61
CA PHE A 367 -14.40 -22.17 -5.33
C PHE A 367 -15.70 -22.06 -4.52
N PRO A 368 -16.34 -23.18 -4.14
CA PRO A 368 -17.68 -23.19 -3.53
C PRO A 368 -17.71 -22.61 -2.09
N HIS A 369 -16.55 -22.47 -1.45
CA HIS A 369 -16.39 -21.93 -0.11
C HIS A 369 -15.76 -20.53 -0.06
N LEU A 370 -15.50 -19.92 -1.22
CA LEU A 370 -14.84 -18.62 -1.34
C LEU A 370 -15.73 -17.51 -0.80
N ASN A 371 -15.39 -16.97 0.37
CA ASN A 371 -16.17 -15.94 1.03
C ASN A 371 -15.54 -14.55 0.96
N LYS A 372 -14.28 -14.45 0.52
CA LYS A 372 -13.51 -13.20 0.41
C LYS A 372 -12.73 -13.14 -0.89
N ILE A 373 -12.99 -12.11 -1.69
CA ILE A 373 -12.20 -11.75 -2.87
C ILE A 373 -11.74 -10.31 -2.68
N SER A 374 -10.45 -10.08 -2.92
CA SER A 374 -9.83 -8.75 -2.91
C SER A 374 -8.90 -8.66 -4.12
N ILE A 375 -9.22 -7.77 -5.05
CA ILE A 375 -8.42 -7.50 -6.25
C ILE A 375 -8.05 -6.02 -6.20
N CYS A 376 -6.77 -5.72 -6.25
CA CYS A 376 -6.25 -4.36 -6.20
C CYS A 376 -5.20 -4.16 -7.28
N SER A 377 -5.25 -3.01 -7.96
CA SER A 377 -4.21 -2.59 -8.93
C SER A 377 -3.88 -3.69 -9.94
N SER A 378 -4.87 -4.49 -10.35
CA SER A 378 -4.66 -5.65 -11.21
C SER A 378 -5.25 -5.42 -12.60
N GLU A 379 -4.60 -6.00 -13.60
CA GLU A 379 -5.00 -5.89 -15.00
C GLU A 379 -5.13 -7.27 -15.65
N LYS A 380 -6.12 -7.44 -16.55
CA LYS A 380 -6.34 -8.69 -17.31
C LYS A 380 -6.46 -9.92 -16.40
N LEU A 381 -7.28 -9.80 -15.36
CA LEU A 381 -7.48 -10.86 -14.37
C LEU A 381 -8.81 -11.59 -14.61
N PHE A 382 -8.79 -12.92 -14.60
CA PHE A 382 -9.98 -13.77 -14.71
C PHE A 382 -10.16 -14.66 -13.48
N VAL A 383 -11.36 -14.67 -12.91
CA VAL A 383 -11.78 -15.62 -11.86
C VAL A 383 -13.18 -16.13 -12.18
N GLU A 384 -13.39 -17.44 -12.13
CA GLU A 384 -14.74 -18.02 -12.18
C GLU A 384 -15.19 -18.44 -10.78
N ILE A 385 -16.41 -18.06 -10.38
CA ILE A 385 -16.97 -18.37 -9.06
C ILE A 385 -18.35 -19.03 -9.19
N THR A 386 -18.64 -19.96 -8.28
CA THR A 386 -19.98 -20.57 -8.16
C THR A 386 -20.63 -20.36 -6.79
N ASN A 387 -19.93 -19.70 -5.87
CA ASN A 387 -20.45 -19.47 -4.52
C ASN A 387 -21.52 -18.36 -4.51
N THR A 388 -22.63 -18.64 -3.83
CA THR A 388 -23.76 -17.73 -3.67
C THR A 388 -23.65 -16.81 -2.44
N VAL A 389 -22.78 -17.11 -1.47
CA VAL A 389 -22.67 -16.33 -0.22
C VAL A 389 -21.23 -15.90 0.08
N MET A 390 -21.04 -14.59 0.21
CA MET A 390 -19.75 -13.96 0.51
C MET A 390 -19.81 -13.01 1.72
N GLU A 391 -18.68 -12.86 2.39
CA GLU A 391 -18.47 -11.84 3.42
C GLU A 391 -17.99 -10.53 2.79
N THR A 392 -17.08 -10.58 1.81
CA THR A 392 -16.50 -9.37 1.22
C THR A 392 -16.07 -9.59 -0.23
N LEU A 393 -16.45 -8.67 -1.11
CA LEU A 393 -15.92 -8.50 -2.46
C LEU A 393 -15.31 -7.10 -2.58
N SER A 394 -14.02 -7.01 -2.81
CA SER A 394 -13.29 -5.75 -3.08
C SER A 394 -12.63 -5.84 -4.44
N ILE A 395 -12.87 -4.86 -5.31
CA ILE A 395 -12.17 -4.69 -6.58
C ILE A 395 -11.85 -3.21 -6.72
N GLU A 396 -10.57 -2.87 -6.74
CA GLU A 396 -10.10 -1.49 -6.64
C GLU A 396 -9.02 -1.22 -7.67
N SER A 397 -9.13 -0.07 -8.36
CA SER A 397 -8.11 0.45 -9.29
C SER A 397 -7.63 -0.60 -10.31
N SER A 398 -8.57 -1.36 -10.86
CA SER A 398 -8.27 -2.54 -11.69
C SER A 398 -8.92 -2.43 -13.06
N SER A 399 -8.23 -2.91 -14.09
CA SER A 399 -8.63 -2.80 -15.50
C SER A 399 -8.76 -4.18 -16.14
N TYR A 400 -9.66 -4.31 -17.11
CA TYR A 400 -9.81 -5.55 -17.89
C TYR A 400 -10.00 -6.82 -17.03
N CYS A 401 -10.67 -6.71 -15.89
CA CYS A 401 -10.85 -7.81 -14.95
C CYS A 401 -12.25 -8.43 -15.09
N VAL A 402 -12.32 -9.75 -15.01
CA VAL A 402 -13.57 -10.53 -15.09
C VAL A 402 -13.67 -11.44 -13.88
N ILE A 403 -14.73 -11.26 -13.09
CA ILE A 403 -15.17 -12.23 -12.10
C ILE A 403 -16.50 -12.81 -12.59
N LYS A 404 -16.42 -13.98 -13.21
CA LYS A 404 -17.57 -14.66 -13.79
C LYS A 404 -18.34 -15.43 -12.73
N GLY A 405 -19.63 -15.12 -12.55
CA GLY A 405 -20.51 -15.88 -11.66
C GLY A 405 -21.66 -15.08 -11.07
N SER A 406 -22.26 -15.56 -9.98
CA SER A 406 -23.37 -14.89 -9.29
C SER A 406 -23.27 -15.04 -7.78
N ILE A 407 -23.63 -13.97 -7.05
CA ILE A 407 -23.58 -13.88 -5.60
C ILE A 407 -24.95 -13.45 -5.07
N ASP A 408 -25.66 -14.37 -4.41
CA ASP A 408 -26.98 -14.13 -3.81
C ASP A 408 -26.92 -13.23 -2.58
N CYS A 409 -25.79 -13.23 -1.85
CA CYS A 409 -25.62 -12.42 -0.65
C CYS A 409 -24.14 -12.08 -0.42
N CYS A 410 -23.80 -10.80 -0.35
CA CYS A 410 -22.46 -10.34 0.01
C CYS A 410 -22.54 -9.26 1.09
N HIS A 411 -21.95 -9.46 2.27
CA HIS A 411 -22.13 -8.47 3.36
C HIS A 411 -21.51 -7.10 3.04
N ARG A 412 -20.38 -7.08 2.33
CA ARG A 412 -19.67 -5.85 1.92
C ARG A 412 -19.18 -5.97 0.49
N VAL A 413 -19.49 -4.98 -0.33
CA VAL A 413 -19.03 -4.88 -1.72
C VAL A 413 -18.40 -3.51 -1.92
N ASN A 414 -17.15 -3.50 -2.38
CA ASN A 414 -16.40 -2.30 -2.71
C ASN A 414 -15.91 -2.44 -4.17
N ILE A 415 -16.37 -1.55 -5.05
CA ILE A 415 -16.07 -1.61 -6.48
C ILE A 415 -15.66 -0.19 -6.91
N ASN A 416 -14.36 0.07 -6.97
CA ASN A 416 -13.87 1.43 -7.15
C ASN A 416 -12.88 1.51 -8.30
N ASN A 417 -13.02 2.57 -9.11
CA ASN A 417 -12.06 2.95 -10.14
C ASN A 417 -11.77 1.80 -11.11
N LEU A 418 -12.82 1.12 -11.57
CA LEU A 418 -12.69 0.02 -12.52
C LEU A 418 -12.78 0.53 -13.95
N TYR A 419 -11.99 -0.06 -14.84
CA TYR A 419 -12.03 0.23 -16.27
C TYR A 419 -12.21 -1.05 -17.09
N LYS A 420 -13.25 -1.09 -17.93
CA LYS A 420 -13.57 -2.26 -18.78
C LYS A 420 -13.58 -3.57 -17.98
N CYS A 421 -14.34 -3.63 -16.88
CA CYS A 421 -14.39 -4.81 -16.00
C CYS A 421 -15.76 -5.49 -16.03
N SER A 422 -15.81 -6.79 -15.81
CA SER A 422 -17.04 -7.52 -15.51
C SER A 422 -17.00 -8.07 -14.09
N VAL A 423 -17.96 -7.63 -13.28
CA VAL A 423 -18.17 -8.09 -11.90
C VAL A 423 -19.31 -9.11 -11.87
N PRO A 424 -19.38 -10.00 -10.86
CA PRO A 424 -20.39 -11.04 -10.86
C PRO A 424 -21.77 -10.42 -10.61
N CYS A 425 -22.84 -11.11 -11.00
CA CYS A 425 -24.20 -10.65 -10.66
C CYS A 425 -24.37 -10.66 -9.13
N ILE A 426 -24.78 -9.54 -8.51
CA ILE A 426 -24.87 -9.42 -7.05
C ILE A 426 -26.26 -8.95 -6.63
N ASN A 427 -26.81 -9.52 -5.56
CA ASN A 427 -28.01 -8.98 -4.91
C ASN A 427 -27.65 -7.89 -3.88
N PHE A 428 -28.18 -6.69 -4.05
CA PHE A 428 -27.89 -5.56 -3.16
C PHE A 428 -28.69 -5.58 -1.85
N LEU A 429 -29.80 -6.33 -1.74
CA LEU A 429 -30.74 -6.23 -0.62
C LEU A 429 -30.14 -6.47 0.78
N LYS A 430 -29.05 -7.23 0.88
CA LYS A 430 -28.41 -7.62 2.15
C LYS A 430 -26.95 -7.16 2.25
N SER A 431 -26.59 -6.18 1.45
CA SER A 431 -25.21 -5.85 1.14
C SER A 431 -24.95 -4.38 1.43
N ASN A 432 -23.85 -4.08 2.11
CA ASN A 432 -23.33 -2.72 2.14
C ASN A 432 -22.47 -2.53 0.89
N ILE A 433 -22.97 -1.74 -0.05
CA ILE A 433 -22.33 -1.52 -1.34
C ILE A 433 -21.73 -0.13 -1.39
N HIS A 434 -20.49 -0.04 -1.83
CA HIS A 434 -19.85 1.19 -2.27
C HIS A 434 -19.36 0.98 -3.71
N ILE A 435 -19.75 1.86 -4.62
CA ILE A 435 -19.28 1.89 -6.00
C ILE A 435 -18.85 3.31 -6.33
N GLU A 436 -17.69 3.46 -6.95
CA GLU A 436 -17.20 4.78 -7.36
C GLU A 436 -16.35 4.69 -8.63
N GLY A 437 -16.50 5.67 -9.53
CA GLY A 437 -15.54 5.90 -10.61
C GLY A 437 -15.39 4.75 -11.61
N CYS A 438 -16.43 3.93 -11.80
CA CYS A 438 -16.37 2.76 -12.68
C CYS A 438 -16.78 3.11 -14.11
N ILE A 439 -15.95 2.72 -15.09
CA ILE A 439 -16.10 3.01 -16.51
C ILE A 439 -16.19 1.68 -17.27
N LYS A 440 -17.14 1.58 -18.21
CA LYS A 440 -17.38 0.35 -19.00
C LYS A 440 -17.39 -0.90 -18.11
N THR A 441 -18.03 -0.81 -16.93
CA THR A 441 -18.08 -1.89 -15.93
C THR A 441 -19.46 -2.55 -15.94
N PHE A 442 -19.50 -3.87 -15.95
CA PHE A 442 -20.73 -4.65 -16.18
C PHE A 442 -20.99 -5.66 -15.08
N PHE A 443 -22.26 -5.83 -14.68
CA PHE A 443 -22.69 -6.97 -13.87
C PHE A 443 -23.08 -8.12 -14.81
N SER A 444 -22.31 -9.21 -14.78
CA SER A 444 -22.58 -10.37 -15.63
C SER A 444 -22.18 -11.68 -14.94
N SER A 445 -22.89 -12.75 -15.30
CA SER A 445 -22.54 -14.11 -14.90
C SER A 445 -21.82 -14.90 -15.99
N THR A 446 -21.74 -14.37 -17.22
CA THR A 446 -21.31 -15.13 -18.42
C THR A 446 -20.08 -14.57 -19.11
N LYS A 447 -19.80 -13.26 -18.96
CA LYS A 447 -18.66 -12.62 -19.63
C LYS A 447 -17.32 -13.28 -19.31
N THR A 448 -16.43 -13.21 -20.29
CA THR A 448 -15.04 -13.68 -20.31
C THR A 448 -14.10 -12.51 -20.62
N LEU A 449 -12.79 -12.72 -20.48
CA LEU A 449 -11.80 -11.69 -20.85
C LEU A 449 -11.98 -11.23 -22.29
N ASN A 450 -12.16 -12.16 -23.22
CA ASN A 450 -12.34 -11.86 -24.64
C ASN A 450 -13.52 -10.90 -24.91
N ASP A 451 -14.57 -10.95 -24.09
CA ASP A 451 -15.77 -10.10 -24.27
C ASP A 451 -15.54 -8.64 -23.84
N ILE A 452 -14.50 -8.39 -23.05
CA ILE A 452 -14.15 -7.04 -22.55
C ILE A 452 -12.85 -6.51 -23.16
N THR A 453 -12.10 -7.37 -23.89
CA THR A 453 -10.86 -7.05 -24.59
C THR A 453 -11.01 -6.99 -26.12
N ILE A 454 -12.23 -6.82 -26.65
CA ILE A 454 -12.47 -6.76 -28.12
C ILE A 454 -11.73 -5.55 -28.76
N SER A 455 -11.42 -5.75 -30.05
CA SER A 455 -10.24 -5.47 -30.89
C SER A 455 -9.93 -4.04 -31.35
N VAL A 456 -8.66 -3.87 -31.77
CA VAL A 456 -7.94 -2.79 -32.49
C VAL A 456 -8.70 -2.06 -33.62
N ASP A 457 -9.91 -2.49 -33.98
CA ASP A 457 -10.73 -1.81 -35.00
C ASP A 457 -11.51 -0.59 -34.45
N ASP A 458 -11.50 -0.37 -33.12
CA ASP A 458 -12.12 0.80 -32.48
C ASP A 458 -11.15 2.03 -32.41
N GLU A 459 -9.95 1.96 -33.00
CA GLU A 459 -9.00 3.10 -33.05
C GLU A 459 -9.46 4.23 -34.00
N ASP A 460 -10.42 3.97 -34.89
CA ASP A 460 -10.95 4.93 -35.86
C ASP A 460 -12.36 5.47 -35.53
N ASP A 461 -12.99 5.01 -34.44
CA ASP A 461 -14.27 5.55 -33.98
C ASP A 461 -14.02 6.60 -32.89
N ASP A 462 -14.18 7.87 -33.26
CA ASP A 462 -14.15 9.04 -32.38
C ASP A 462 -14.64 8.73 -30.95
N GLU A 463 -13.74 8.77 -29.95
CA GLU A 463 -14.05 8.61 -28.51
C GLU A 463 -15.18 9.53 -28.01
N SER A 464 -15.57 10.52 -28.81
CA SER A 464 -16.62 11.49 -28.51
C SER A 464 -18.06 10.99 -28.74
N ASN A 465 -18.29 9.81 -29.34
CA ASN A 465 -19.66 9.33 -29.62
C ASN A 465 -19.92 7.82 -29.45
N GLU A 466 -19.14 7.11 -28.63
CA GLU A 466 -19.69 5.90 -28.02
C GLU A 466 -20.75 6.31 -26.98
N GLU A 467 -22.01 6.45 -27.41
CA GLU A 467 -23.13 6.15 -26.51
C GLU A 467 -22.77 4.86 -25.75
N ILE A 468 -23.27 4.72 -24.52
CA ILE A 468 -23.22 3.48 -23.72
C ILE A 468 -24.02 2.36 -24.45
N ASN A 469 -23.59 2.00 -25.66
CA ASN A 469 -24.29 1.26 -26.69
C ASN A 469 -23.36 0.18 -27.23
N THR A 470 -22.96 -0.70 -26.32
CA THR A 470 -22.96 -2.13 -26.59
C THR A 470 -23.40 -2.84 -25.32
N ILE A 471 -24.61 -2.50 -24.83
CA ILE A 471 -25.34 -3.39 -23.93
C ILE A 471 -25.62 -4.66 -24.75
N SER A 472 -24.79 -5.69 -24.57
CA SER A 472 -25.01 -6.99 -25.22
C SER A 472 -26.33 -7.60 -24.71
N GLU A 473 -26.92 -8.57 -25.43
CA GLU A 473 -28.11 -9.29 -24.94
C GLU A 473 -27.89 -9.98 -23.57
N ASP A 474 -26.64 -10.16 -23.13
CA ASP A 474 -26.26 -10.70 -21.83
C ASP A 474 -26.19 -9.62 -20.72
N ASP A 475 -26.08 -8.34 -21.06
CA ASP A 475 -25.99 -7.19 -20.14
C ASP A 475 -27.36 -6.57 -19.85
N THR A 476 -28.37 -7.42 -19.64
CA THR A 476 -29.77 -6.99 -19.53
C THR A 476 -30.18 -6.59 -18.12
N GLU A 477 -31.39 -6.01 -18.01
CA GLU A 477 -32.10 -5.77 -16.74
C GLU A 477 -32.17 -6.99 -15.81
N ARG A 478 -31.99 -8.21 -16.35
CA ARG A 478 -31.90 -9.43 -15.55
C ARG A 478 -30.71 -9.42 -14.59
N ASN A 479 -29.59 -8.85 -15.01
CA ASN A 479 -28.35 -8.77 -14.22
C ASN A 479 -28.24 -7.45 -13.44
N ASN A 480 -29.19 -6.53 -13.62
CA ASN A 480 -29.23 -5.26 -12.92
C ASN A 480 -29.52 -5.45 -11.41
N PRO A 481 -28.55 -5.17 -10.52
CA PRO A 481 -28.74 -5.29 -9.08
C PRO A 481 -29.79 -4.33 -8.50
N LEU A 482 -30.18 -3.28 -9.22
CA LEU A 482 -31.12 -2.25 -8.78
C LEU A 482 -32.45 -2.25 -9.54
N SER A 483 -32.70 -3.23 -10.41
CA SER A 483 -33.96 -3.36 -11.17
C SER A 483 -35.20 -3.34 -10.25
N PHE A 484 -35.11 -3.96 -9.07
CA PHE A 484 -36.20 -3.98 -8.09
C PHE A 484 -36.54 -2.61 -7.46
N LYS A 485 -35.65 -1.61 -7.60
CA LYS A 485 -35.90 -0.20 -7.23
C LYS A 485 -36.40 0.64 -8.41
N GLY A 486 -36.61 0.03 -9.58
CA GLY A 486 -37.02 0.71 -10.81
C GLY A 486 -35.90 1.55 -11.44
N ILE A 487 -34.64 1.25 -11.14
CA ILE A 487 -33.47 1.88 -11.76
C ILE A 487 -33.13 1.06 -12.99
N SER A 488 -33.05 1.69 -14.16
CA SER A 488 -32.67 0.99 -15.39
C SER A 488 -31.17 0.66 -15.40
N TYR A 489 -30.73 -0.26 -16.26
CA TYR A 489 -29.31 -0.57 -16.42
C TYR A 489 -28.50 0.66 -16.90
N LYS A 490 -29.10 1.49 -17.75
CA LYS A 490 -28.51 2.78 -18.17
C LYS A 490 -28.29 3.71 -16.99
N ASP A 491 -29.27 3.80 -16.09
CA ASP A 491 -29.17 4.63 -14.88
C ASP A 491 -28.19 4.05 -13.86
N LEU A 492 -28.09 2.72 -13.75
CA LEU A 492 -27.08 2.05 -12.95
C LEU A 492 -25.68 2.42 -13.41
N ASN A 493 -25.41 2.43 -14.73
CA ASN A 493 -24.12 2.87 -15.26
C ASN A 493 -23.79 4.32 -14.85
N CYS A 494 -24.79 5.22 -14.84
CA CYS A 494 -24.62 6.57 -14.33
C CYS A 494 -24.25 6.60 -12.83
N LEU A 495 -24.88 5.75 -12.01
CA LEU A 495 -24.56 5.62 -10.60
C LEU A 495 -23.16 5.07 -10.35
N MET A 496 -22.74 4.04 -11.09
CA MET A 496 -21.42 3.40 -10.93
C MET A 496 -20.27 4.31 -11.33
N TYR A 497 -20.50 5.15 -12.34
CA TYR A 497 -19.53 6.14 -12.80
C TYR A 497 -19.30 7.26 -11.78
N ASN A 498 -20.32 7.56 -10.98
CA ASN A 498 -20.25 8.51 -9.87
C ASN A 498 -20.06 7.75 -8.55
N THR A 499 -20.17 8.43 -7.41
CA THR A 499 -20.14 7.78 -6.09
C THR A 499 -21.52 7.26 -5.71
N PHE A 500 -21.66 5.96 -5.46
CA PHE A 500 -22.92 5.37 -5.02
C PHE A 500 -22.74 4.48 -3.80
N ASN A 501 -23.59 4.69 -2.78
CA ASN A 501 -23.65 3.86 -1.59
C ASN A 501 -25.03 3.20 -1.48
N TYR A 502 -25.08 1.92 -1.11
CA TYR A 502 -26.33 1.20 -0.79
C TYR A 502 -26.23 0.56 0.60
N PRO A 503 -27.29 0.60 1.44
CA PRO A 503 -28.62 1.17 1.16
C PRO A 503 -28.63 2.70 1.03
N CYS A 504 -29.48 3.21 0.13
CA CYS A 504 -29.72 4.64 -0.08
C CYS A 504 -31.21 4.92 0.15
N ASP A 505 -31.54 5.87 1.04
CA ASP A 505 -32.92 6.17 1.46
C ASP A 505 -33.83 6.55 0.28
N ASN A 506 -33.32 7.32 -0.68
CA ASN A 506 -34.03 7.65 -1.91
C ASN A 506 -33.11 7.68 -3.13
N ILE A 507 -32.80 6.49 -3.63
CA ILE A 507 -31.97 6.30 -4.83
C ILE A 507 -32.55 6.98 -6.07
N GLN A 508 -33.87 7.11 -6.19
CA GLN A 508 -34.49 7.78 -7.33
C GLN A 508 -34.27 9.29 -7.29
N ASN A 509 -34.36 9.92 -6.13
CA ASN A 509 -34.02 11.33 -5.99
C ASN A 509 -32.53 11.56 -6.19
N TYR A 510 -31.68 10.67 -5.66
CA TYR A 510 -30.23 10.76 -5.87
C TYR A 510 -29.88 10.66 -7.35
N LEU A 511 -30.42 9.66 -8.05
CA LEU A 511 -30.27 9.52 -9.50
C LEU A 511 -30.86 10.72 -10.24
N LYS A 512 -32.05 11.19 -9.87
CA LYS A 512 -32.67 12.36 -10.48
C LYS A 512 -31.77 13.57 -10.33
N ASP A 513 -31.22 13.82 -9.15
CA ASP A 513 -30.30 14.91 -8.91
C ASP A 513 -29.03 14.76 -9.76
N LEU A 514 -28.45 13.56 -9.86
CA LEU A 514 -27.32 13.29 -10.76
C LEU A 514 -27.66 13.53 -12.23
N LEU A 515 -28.81 13.06 -12.71
CA LEU A 515 -29.22 13.21 -14.12
C LEU A 515 -29.67 14.64 -14.45
N THR A 516 -30.11 15.41 -13.45
CA THR A 516 -30.60 16.78 -13.64
C THR A 516 -29.48 17.80 -13.48
N PHE A 517 -28.57 17.54 -12.54
CA PHE A 517 -27.54 18.50 -12.16
C PHE A 517 -26.13 17.96 -12.44
N TYR A 518 -25.34 18.75 -13.14
CA TYR A 518 -23.89 18.63 -13.19
C TYR A 518 -23.32 18.77 -11.78
N LYS A 519 -22.38 17.89 -11.48
CA LYS A 519 -21.50 17.97 -10.32
C LYS A 519 -20.11 17.49 -10.74
N PRO A 520 -19.02 18.17 -10.36
CA PRO A 520 -17.67 17.67 -10.59
C PRO A 520 -17.53 16.27 -10.00
N ARG A 521 -16.90 15.37 -10.74
CA ARG A 521 -16.57 14.05 -10.19
C ARG A 521 -15.49 14.19 -9.13
N LYS A 522 -15.42 13.18 -8.26
CA LYS A 522 -14.31 13.11 -7.34
C LYS A 522 -13.02 12.77 -8.08
N PHE A 523 -11.93 13.32 -7.58
CA PHE A 523 -10.61 12.97 -8.08
C PHE A 523 -10.28 11.52 -7.72
N ASN A 524 -9.97 10.72 -8.73
CA ASN A 524 -9.42 9.38 -8.58
C ASN A 524 -7.90 9.47 -8.41
N VAL A 525 -7.36 8.80 -7.40
CA VAL A 525 -5.92 8.73 -7.15
C VAL A 525 -5.27 7.75 -8.13
N GLN A 526 -4.21 8.19 -8.81
CA GLN A 526 -3.50 7.39 -9.81
C GLN A 526 -2.29 6.62 -9.25
N THR A 527 -1.91 6.86 -8.00
CA THR A 527 -0.73 6.24 -7.37
C THR A 527 -1.09 5.59 -6.03
N ASP A 528 -0.37 4.54 -5.66
CA ASP A 528 -0.53 3.81 -4.39
C ASP A 528 0.12 4.51 -3.18
N ARG A 529 0.79 5.65 -3.41
CA ARG A 529 1.53 6.40 -2.38
C ARG A 529 0.65 7.40 -1.61
N ILE A 530 -0.51 7.76 -2.14
CA ILE A 530 -1.48 8.67 -1.51
C ILE A 530 -2.89 8.08 -1.52
N GLU A 531 -3.79 8.67 -0.73
CA GLU A 531 -5.21 8.32 -0.68
C GLU A 531 -6.04 9.60 -0.51
N LEU A 532 -7.27 9.62 -1.06
CA LEU A 532 -8.22 10.69 -0.85
C LEU A 532 -9.28 10.24 0.18
N ILE A 533 -9.21 10.77 1.41
CA ILE A 533 -10.14 10.43 2.50
C ILE A 533 -10.88 11.68 2.96
N ASP A 534 -12.21 11.65 2.92
CA ASP A 534 -13.08 12.78 3.29
C ASP A 534 -12.65 14.09 2.60
N ASN A 535 -12.37 13.99 1.30
CA ASN A 535 -11.83 15.04 0.44
C ASN A 535 -10.42 15.56 0.81
N SER A 536 -9.74 14.98 1.79
CA SER A 536 -8.36 15.33 2.17
C SER A 536 -7.36 14.34 1.58
N ILE A 537 -6.30 14.84 0.95
CA ILE A 537 -5.20 14.01 0.45
C ILE A 537 -4.34 13.56 1.64
N LYS A 538 -4.05 12.26 1.73
CA LYS A 538 -3.21 11.65 2.76
C LYS A 538 -2.06 10.88 2.14
N ARG A 539 -0.86 11.10 2.67
CA ARG A 539 0.37 10.40 2.29
C ARG A 539 0.42 9.04 3.00
N LEU A 540 0.37 7.96 2.24
CA LEU A 540 0.49 6.59 2.77
C LEU A 540 1.95 6.13 2.82
N ILE A 541 2.70 6.43 1.76
CA ILE A 541 4.11 6.02 1.59
C ILE A 541 4.98 7.28 1.56
N PRO A 542 6.01 7.42 2.42
CA PRO A 542 6.94 8.54 2.35
C PRO A 542 7.71 8.53 1.03
N VAL A 543 7.79 9.69 0.38
CA VAL A 543 8.55 9.92 -0.86
C VAL A 543 9.82 10.73 -0.59
N TYR A 544 10.88 10.46 -1.34
CA TYR A 544 12.17 11.17 -1.27
C TYR A 544 12.61 11.60 -2.67
N GLY A 545 12.91 12.88 -2.85
CA GLY A 545 13.22 13.45 -4.18
C GLY A 545 11.95 13.75 -4.98
N GLU A 546 12.13 14.09 -6.25
CA GLU A 546 11.07 14.45 -7.21
C GLU A 546 10.25 13.20 -7.53
N ASN A 547 9.13 13.01 -6.84
CA ASN A 547 8.14 11.97 -7.14
C ASN A 547 6.78 12.65 -7.26
N PHE A 548 6.03 12.32 -8.29
CA PHE A 548 4.77 12.96 -8.59
C PHE A 548 3.62 12.00 -8.29
N ASP A 549 2.54 12.49 -7.70
CA ASP A 549 1.32 11.71 -7.51
C ASP A 549 0.14 12.45 -8.09
N ALA A 550 -0.49 11.86 -9.10
CA ALA A 550 -1.65 12.46 -9.72
C ALA A 550 -2.96 12.02 -9.08
N LEU A 551 -3.90 12.97 -9.07
CA LEU A 551 -5.30 12.71 -8.91
C LEU A 551 -6.03 13.31 -10.11
N VAL A 552 -6.96 12.55 -10.69
CA VAL A 552 -7.65 12.94 -11.93
C VAL A 552 -9.15 12.83 -11.73
N SER A 553 -9.88 13.90 -12.04
CA SER A 553 -11.34 13.90 -12.20
C SER A 553 -11.66 13.90 -13.69
N ASN A 554 -11.83 12.70 -14.24
CA ASN A 554 -12.16 12.50 -15.65
C ASN A 554 -13.48 13.20 -16.02
N GLY A 555 -13.60 13.68 -17.27
CA GLY A 555 -14.83 14.33 -17.76
C GLY A 555 -15.33 15.45 -16.84
N PHE A 556 -14.40 16.26 -16.34
CA PHE A 556 -14.70 17.46 -15.55
C PHE A 556 -15.50 18.46 -16.39
N VAL A 557 -15.22 18.56 -17.68
CA VAL A 557 -16.06 19.24 -18.68
C VAL A 557 -16.37 18.25 -19.79
N ILE A 558 -17.66 18.11 -20.11
CA ILE A 558 -18.13 17.34 -21.27
C ILE A 558 -18.96 18.32 -22.12
N PRO A 559 -18.53 18.69 -23.35
CA PRO A 559 -19.22 19.69 -24.16
C PRO A 559 -20.70 19.40 -24.40
N GLU A 560 -21.07 18.12 -24.46
CA GLU A 560 -22.42 17.61 -24.68
C GLU A 560 -23.29 17.67 -23.41
N ASP A 561 -22.69 17.81 -22.23
CA ASP A 561 -23.42 17.87 -20.97
C ASP A 561 -24.07 19.25 -20.79
N LYS A 562 -25.41 19.27 -20.91
CA LYS A 562 -26.24 20.47 -20.74
C LYS A 562 -26.99 20.49 -19.41
N ARG A 563 -26.58 19.68 -18.43
CA ARG A 563 -27.21 19.68 -17.11
C ARG A 563 -26.95 21.01 -16.40
N LYS A 564 -27.91 21.44 -15.58
CA LYS A 564 -27.75 22.62 -14.71
C LYS A 564 -26.76 22.30 -13.60
N MET A 565 -26.19 23.27 -12.91
CA MET A 565 -25.48 23.04 -11.65
C MET A 565 -26.24 23.63 -10.47
N ARG A 566 -25.99 23.08 -9.28
CA ARG A 566 -26.41 23.67 -8.00
C ARG A 566 -25.21 24.38 -7.38
N ILE A 567 -25.40 25.63 -7.01
CA ILE A 567 -24.38 26.47 -6.40
C ILE A 567 -24.77 26.67 -4.94
N MET A 568 -23.92 26.19 -4.03
CA MET A 568 -24.05 26.43 -2.60
C MET A 568 -23.62 27.87 -2.30
N THR A 569 -24.57 28.70 -1.88
CA THR A 569 -24.31 30.07 -1.42
C THR A 569 -24.52 30.18 0.09
N GLN A 570 -24.07 31.27 0.70
CA GLN A 570 -24.37 31.56 2.12
C GLN A 570 -25.88 31.68 2.38
N SER A 571 -26.68 32.02 1.37
CA SER A 571 -28.13 32.22 1.44
C SER A 571 -28.97 31.00 1.04
N GLY A 572 -28.34 29.88 0.66
CA GLY A 572 -29.02 28.67 0.19
C GLY A 572 -28.51 28.17 -1.16
N ILE A 573 -29.28 27.30 -1.81
CA ILE A 573 -28.92 26.69 -3.09
C ILE A 573 -29.53 27.47 -4.24
N VAL A 574 -28.70 27.81 -5.23
CA VAL A 574 -29.12 28.45 -6.49
C VAL A 574 -28.87 27.49 -7.64
N GLU A 575 -29.83 27.34 -8.54
CA GLU A 575 -29.70 26.56 -9.78
C GLU A 575 -29.31 27.48 -10.94
N SER A 576 -28.31 27.08 -11.71
CA SER A 576 -27.84 27.82 -12.89
C SER A 576 -27.41 26.86 -13.99
N GLU A 577 -27.31 27.33 -15.23
CA GLU A 577 -26.66 26.55 -16.29
C GLU A 577 -25.20 26.26 -15.90
N ALA A 578 -24.67 25.08 -16.27
CA ALA A 578 -23.30 24.69 -15.96
C ALA A 578 -22.26 25.43 -16.84
N LEU A 579 -22.38 26.76 -16.95
CA LEU A 579 -21.55 27.59 -17.83
C LEU A 579 -20.10 27.64 -17.36
N ILE A 580 -19.89 27.46 -16.05
CA ILE A 580 -18.58 27.43 -15.44
C ILE A 580 -18.46 26.14 -14.61
N HIS A 581 -17.53 25.27 -15.01
CA HIS A 581 -17.15 24.10 -14.23
C HIS A 581 -16.04 24.50 -13.26
N TYR A 582 -16.19 24.23 -11.97
CA TYR A 582 -15.31 24.80 -10.94
C TYR A 582 -15.10 23.88 -9.73
N TYR A 583 -13.88 23.86 -9.20
CA TYR A 583 -13.54 23.25 -7.91
C TYR A 583 -12.53 24.11 -7.14
N GLU A 584 -12.48 23.95 -5.82
CA GLU A 584 -11.50 24.62 -4.95
C GLU A 584 -10.61 23.61 -4.22
N ILE A 585 -9.38 24.02 -3.97
CA ILE A 585 -8.39 23.32 -3.16
C ILE A 585 -7.99 24.23 -1.99
N GLU A 586 -8.19 23.74 -0.77
CA GLU A 586 -7.64 24.34 0.43
C GLU A 586 -6.21 23.81 0.66
N VAL A 587 -5.25 24.71 0.76
CA VAL A 587 -3.82 24.44 0.97
C VAL A 587 -3.41 24.98 2.32
N TYR A 588 -2.84 24.13 3.18
CA TYR A 588 -2.32 24.54 4.48
C TYR A 588 -0.88 24.08 4.70
N GLY A 589 0.01 25.04 4.94
CA GLY A 589 1.44 24.86 5.13
C GLY A 589 2.22 24.73 3.82
N TYR A 590 3.40 24.09 3.89
CA TYR A 590 4.27 23.91 2.74
C TYR A 590 3.75 22.77 1.85
N CYS A 591 3.39 23.10 0.60
CA CYS A 591 2.91 22.17 -0.41
C CYS A 591 3.53 22.52 -1.78
N LEU A 592 4.24 21.57 -2.40
CA LEU A 592 4.68 21.59 -3.79
C LEU A 592 3.73 20.73 -4.61
N PHE A 593 2.87 21.38 -5.40
CA PHE A 593 1.92 20.74 -6.28
C PHE A 593 1.50 21.67 -7.43
N SER A 594 0.87 21.10 -8.44
CA SER A 594 0.17 21.83 -9.49
C SER A 594 -1.28 21.37 -9.60
N LEU A 595 -2.16 22.27 -10.01
CA LEU A 595 -3.54 21.97 -10.36
C LEU A 595 -3.88 22.55 -11.72
N GLY A 596 -4.80 21.91 -12.43
CA GLY A 596 -5.06 22.30 -13.80
C GLY A 596 -6.07 21.44 -14.50
N LEU A 597 -6.07 21.60 -15.82
CA LEU A 597 -6.93 20.90 -16.75
C LEU A 597 -6.10 20.22 -17.83
N CYS A 598 -6.58 19.10 -18.36
CA CYS A 598 -5.99 18.39 -19.49
C CYS A 598 -7.09 17.95 -20.44
N TYR A 599 -6.84 17.93 -21.75
CA TYR A 599 -7.76 17.28 -22.70
C TYR A 599 -7.79 15.78 -22.42
N ASP A 600 -8.96 15.15 -22.42
CA ASP A 600 -9.13 13.74 -22.02
C ASP A 600 -8.28 12.78 -22.88
N GLN A 601 -8.20 13.02 -24.20
CA GLN A 601 -7.34 12.27 -25.14
C GLN A 601 -5.84 12.34 -24.80
N ASN A 602 -5.44 13.39 -24.08
CA ASN A 602 -4.08 13.62 -23.62
C ASN A 602 -3.96 13.33 -22.11
N CYS A 603 -5.01 12.86 -21.43
CA CYS A 603 -4.93 12.54 -20.00
C CYS A 603 -4.24 11.18 -19.73
N ILE A 604 -3.69 10.57 -20.78
CA ILE A 604 -2.89 9.33 -20.80
C ILE A 604 -1.38 9.68 -20.82
N PHE A 605 -0.92 10.48 -19.87
CA PHE A 605 0.52 10.70 -19.68
C PHE A 605 1.00 10.03 -18.40
N ASP A 606 2.28 9.65 -18.36
CA ASP A 606 2.91 9.03 -17.20
C ASP A 606 3.03 10.06 -16.06
N PHE A 607 1.99 10.12 -15.23
CA PHE A 607 1.88 11.05 -14.12
C PHE A 607 2.94 10.86 -13.03
N ASP A 608 3.74 9.79 -13.10
CA ASP A 608 4.84 9.54 -12.17
C ASP A 608 6.07 10.43 -12.43
N GLU A 609 6.12 11.17 -13.56
CA GLU A 609 7.30 11.96 -13.96
C GLU A 609 7.06 13.46 -14.18
N GLN A 610 5.81 13.96 -14.18
CA GLN A 610 5.51 15.32 -14.68
C GLN A 610 4.36 16.04 -13.95
N HIS A 611 4.47 17.36 -13.81
CA HIS A 611 3.39 18.23 -13.35
C HIS A 611 2.37 18.56 -14.46
N VAL A 612 1.10 18.78 -14.07
CA VAL A 612 0.09 19.30 -15.01
C VAL A 612 0.52 20.66 -15.58
N GLY A 613 0.34 20.85 -16.88
CA GLY A 613 0.79 22.02 -17.62
C GLY A 613 2.13 21.83 -18.34
N TRP A 614 2.93 20.82 -18.00
CA TRP A 614 4.15 20.49 -18.75
C TRP A 614 3.88 19.78 -20.08
N PRO A 615 3.08 18.69 -20.12
CA PRO A 615 2.83 17.98 -21.37
C PRO A 615 1.79 18.69 -22.25
N GLU A 616 1.92 18.52 -23.56
CA GLU A 616 1.06 19.15 -24.57
C GLU A 616 -0.43 18.84 -24.32
N GLY A 617 -1.27 19.86 -24.44
CA GLY A 617 -2.71 19.74 -24.19
C GLY A 617 -3.11 19.75 -22.70
N SER A 618 -2.21 20.18 -21.82
CA SER A 618 -2.51 20.45 -20.41
C SER A 618 -2.17 21.88 -20.02
N ILE A 619 -2.94 22.45 -19.08
CA ILE A 619 -2.70 23.76 -18.49
C ILE A 619 -2.68 23.63 -16.98
N GLY A 620 -1.60 24.08 -16.35
CA GLY A 620 -1.41 23.98 -14.90
C GLY A 620 -0.92 25.27 -14.27
N TYR A 621 -1.46 25.57 -13.09
CA TYR A 621 -0.96 26.59 -12.18
C TYR A 621 -0.10 25.90 -11.12
N HIS A 622 1.09 26.44 -10.86
CA HIS A 622 2.12 25.81 -10.03
C HIS A 622 2.31 26.55 -8.70
N SER A 623 2.43 25.77 -7.62
CA SER A 623 2.36 26.29 -6.24
C SER A 623 3.62 26.99 -5.73
N ASP A 624 4.77 26.66 -6.32
CA ASP A 624 6.10 27.06 -5.88
C ASP A 624 6.47 28.45 -6.40
N ASP A 625 6.19 28.73 -7.66
CA ASP A 625 6.52 29.98 -8.34
C ASP A 625 5.30 30.84 -8.69
N GLY A 626 4.09 30.26 -8.68
CA GLY A 626 2.87 30.92 -9.12
C GLY A 626 2.78 31.08 -10.64
N TYR A 627 3.51 30.28 -11.40
CA TYR A 627 3.53 30.35 -12.86
C TYR A 627 2.43 29.46 -13.45
N ILE A 628 2.08 29.79 -14.68
CA ILE A 628 1.22 28.97 -15.52
C ILE A 628 2.06 28.28 -16.58
N TYR A 629 1.78 27.01 -16.78
CA TYR A 629 2.39 26.15 -17.80
C TYR A 629 1.28 25.68 -18.75
N ASN A 630 1.53 25.72 -20.05
CA ASN A 630 0.54 25.46 -21.10
C ASN A 630 1.07 24.50 -22.17
N GLY A 631 1.52 23.33 -21.73
CA GLY A 631 1.89 22.21 -22.57
C GLY A 631 3.19 22.34 -23.35
N ASP A 632 4.07 23.25 -22.94
CA ASP A 632 5.36 23.52 -23.59
C ASP A 632 6.55 23.42 -22.62
N GLY A 633 6.31 23.01 -21.38
CA GLY A 633 7.30 22.99 -20.30
C GLY A 633 7.85 24.35 -19.87
N ASN A 634 7.42 25.45 -20.49
CA ASN A 634 7.95 26.80 -20.25
C ASN A 634 6.95 27.66 -19.46
N GLY A 635 7.16 27.74 -18.14
CA GLY A 635 6.29 28.51 -17.26
C GLY A 635 6.33 30.01 -17.52
N SER A 636 5.19 30.67 -17.35
CA SER A 636 5.04 32.14 -17.43
C SER A 636 4.47 32.72 -16.13
N PRO A 637 4.93 33.91 -15.68
CA PRO A 637 4.35 34.57 -14.52
C PRO A 637 2.84 34.76 -14.66
N TYR A 638 2.08 34.33 -13.65
CA TYR A 638 0.62 34.28 -13.74
C TYR A 638 -0.09 34.78 -12.48
N GLY A 639 0.23 34.20 -11.32
CA GLY A 639 -0.38 34.54 -10.04
C GLY A 639 0.64 34.47 -8.90
N PRO A 640 0.19 34.63 -7.65
CA PRO A 640 1.04 34.43 -6.48
C PRO A 640 1.49 32.97 -6.34
N ALA A 641 2.66 32.71 -5.77
CA ALA A 641 2.94 31.38 -5.23
C ALA A 641 2.01 31.08 -4.04
N TYR A 642 1.50 29.87 -3.94
CA TYR A 642 0.45 29.51 -2.97
C TYR A 642 0.80 28.31 -2.07
N GLY A 643 1.95 27.68 -2.29
CA GLY A 643 2.39 26.48 -1.57
C GLY A 643 3.66 26.63 -0.74
N THR A 644 4.38 27.75 -0.82
CA THR A 644 5.76 27.86 -0.27
C THR A 644 5.84 28.25 1.21
N GLN A 645 4.72 28.60 1.86
CA GLN A 645 4.73 29.10 3.23
C GLN A 645 4.45 28.02 4.26
N LYS A 646 5.37 27.83 5.22
CA LYS A 646 5.27 26.79 6.27
C LYS A 646 3.97 26.82 7.10
N ASN A 647 3.41 28.01 7.33
CA ASN A 647 2.14 28.20 8.04
C ASN A 647 1.12 28.97 7.17
N GLY A 648 1.30 28.95 5.85
CA GLY A 648 0.38 29.60 4.93
C GLY A 648 -0.96 28.87 4.89
N HIS A 649 -2.01 29.60 4.57
CA HIS A 649 -3.33 29.06 4.31
C HIS A 649 -3.88 29.78 3.09
N ASN A 650 -4.11 29.04 2.01
CA ASN A 650 -4.61 29.58 0.75
C ASN A 650 -5.72 28.67 0.20
N ILE A 651 -6.66 29.26 -0.51
CA ILE A 651 -7.72 28.57 -1.24
C ILE A 651 -7.52 28.86 -2.72
N ILE A 652 -7.29 27.81 -3.50
CA ILE A 652 -6.96 27.90 -4.92
C ILE A 652 -8.01 27.13 -5.69
N GLY A 653 -8.72 27.81 -6.58
CA GLY A 653 -9.69 27.16 -7.44
C GLY A 653 -9.27 27.15 -8.89
N CYS A 654 -9.81 26.19 -9.63
CA CYS A 654 -9.65 26.05 -11.06
C CYS A 654 -11.03 26.01 -11.70
N GLY A 655 -11.24 26.86 -12.71
CA GLY A 655 -12.50 27.02 -13.40
C GLY A 655 -12.34 26.93 -14.91
N TYR A 656 -13.33 26.34 -15.56
CA TYR A 656 -13.45 26.36 -17.01
C TYR A 656 -14.73 27.08 -17.40
N ASP A 657 -14.57 28.19 -18.13
CA ASP A 657 -15.67 28.92 -18.75
C ASP A 657 -15.98 28.31 -20.13
N THR A 658 -17.16 27.71 -20.24
CA THR A 658 -17.63 27.02 -21.46
C THR A 658 -18.05 27.97 -22.58
N ILE A 659 -18.28 29.26 -22.28
CA ILE A 659 -18.67 30.28 -23.26
C ILE A 659 -17.43 30.89 -23.90
N SER A 660 -16.49 31.36 -23.08
CA SER A 660 -15.23 31.93 -23.58
C SER A 660 -14.21 30.85 -23.96
N LYS A 661 -14.47 29.59 -23.59
CA LYS A 661 -13.60 28.42 -23.81
C LYS A 661 -12.23 28.66 -23.22
N SER A 662 -12.24 29.01 -21.94
CA SER A 662 -11.03 29.40 -21.24
C SER A 662 -10.97 28.83 -19.83
N VAL A 663 -9.81 28.33 -19.47
CA VAL A 663 -9.47 28.03 -18.08
C VAL A 663 -9.10 29.32 -17.35
N PHE A 664 -9.47 29.40 -16.09
CA PHE A 664 -8.99 30.42 -15.17
C PHE A 664 -8.72 29.78 -13.81
N PHE A 665 -7.86 30.44 -13.04
CA PHE A 665 -7.63 30.05 -11.67
C PHE A 665 -8.08 31.16 -10.73
N THR A 666 -8.21 30.83 -9.46
CA THR A 666 -8.59 31.78 -8.41
C THR A 666 -7.63 31.63 -7.24
N PHE A 667 -7.31 32.75 -6.59
CA PHE A 667 -6.47 32.77 -5.41
C PHE A 667 -7.22 33.51 -4.29
N ASN A 668 -7.58 32.80 -3.23
CA ASN A 668 -8.32 33.31 -2.07
C ASN A 668 -9.61 34.07 -2.45
N GLY A 669 -10.36 33.52 -3.41
CA GLY A 669 -11.62 34.10 -3.90
C GLY A 669 -11.48 35.16 -4.99
N GLU A 670 -10.26 35.51 -5.41
CA GLU A 670 -10.01 36.46 -6.51
C GLU A 670 -9.68 35.72 -7.80
N LYS A 671 -10.38 36.06 -8.91
CA LYS A 671 -10.14 35.46 -10.23
C LYS A 671 -8.85 36.00 -10.85
N LEU A 672 -8.00 35.08 -11.34
CA LEU A 672 -6.80 35.37 -12.10
C LEU A 672 -7.12 35.41 -13.61
N LYS A 673 -6.10 35.68 -14.44
CA LYS A 673 -6.27 35.85 -15.89
C LYS A 673 -6.79 34.56 -16.55
N SER A 674 -7.79 34.66 -17.43
CA SER A 674 -8.22 33.50 -18.22
C SER A 674 -7.26 33.17 -19.38
N ILE A 675 -7.14 31.88 -19.71
CA ILE A 675 -6.33 31.34 -20.81
C ILE A 675 -7.22 30.48 -21.70
N LYS A 676 -7.19 30.73 -23.01
CA LYS A 676 -8.00 29.96 -23.98
C LYS A 676 -7.52 28.51 -24.06
N MET A 677 -8.48 27.61 -24.19
CA MET A 677 -8.29 26.21 -24.57
C MET A 677 -9.09 25.93 -25.85
N ASP A 678 -8.80 24.83 -26.52
CA ASP A 678 -9.46 24.39 -27.74
C ASP A 678 -10.83 23.77 -27.45
N ASP A 679 -11.69 23.77 -28.46
CA ASP A 679 -13.14 23.64 -28.32
C ASP A 679 -13.69 22.22 -28.48
N ILE A 680 -12.84 21.24 -28.75
CA ILE A 680 -13.26 20.04 -29.49
C ILE A 680 -13.31 18.78 -28.60
N THR A 681 -12.79 18.81 -27.37
CA THR A 681 -12.64 17.58 -26.56
C THR A 681 -13.13 17.73 -25.13
N PRO A 682 -13.58 16.62 -24.49
CA PRO A 682 -13.75 16.56 -23.05
C PRO A 682 -12.48 16.96 -22.30
N ILE A 683 -12.65 17.53 -21.11
CA ILE A 683 -11.56 18.05 -20.28
C ILE A 683 -11.61 17.40 -18.91
N SER A 684 -10.47 16.94 -18.43
CA SER A 684 -10.25 16.40 -17.10
C SER A 684 -9.65 17.44 -16.19
N ALA A 685 -10.02 17.42 -14.92
CA ALA A 685 -9.31 18.16 -13.89
C ALA A 685 -8.20 17.29 -13.31
N VAL A 686 -7.01 17.88 -13.13
CA VAL A 686 -5.80 17.17 -12.69
C VAL A 686 -5.15 17.91 -11.53
N ILE A 687 -4.72 17.16 -10.52
CA ILE A 687 -3.89 17.63 -9.41
C ILE A 687 -2.66 16.74 -9.38
N VAL A 688 -1.46 17.32 -9.42
CA VAL A 688 -0.21 16.58 -9.27
C VAL A 688 0.51 17.08 -8.04
N VAL A 689 0.67 16.21 -7.03
CA VAL A 689 1.34 16.54 -5.77
C VAL A 689 2.72 15.91 -5.71
N GLU A 690 3.72 16.70 -5.29
CA GLU A 690 5.07 16.22 -5.00
C GLU A 690 5.25 16.14 -3.48
N MET A 691 5.13 17.29 -2.81
CA MET A 691 5.19 17.41 -1.36
C MET A 691 3.97 18.16 -0.84
N PHE A 692 3.42 17.75 0.30
CA PHE A 692 2.33 18.50 0.91
C PHE A 692 2.25 18.29 2.41
N ASN A 693 1.78 19.33 3.11
CA ASN A 693 1.41 19.26 4.51
C ASN A 693 -0.07 18.88 4.67
N LYS A 694 -0.97 19.71 4.14
CA LYS A 694 -2.40 19.40 4.08
C LYS A 694 -3.04 20.03 2.84
N ILE A 695 -3.77 19.19 2.10
CA ILE A 695 -4.56 19.58 0.93
C ILE A 695 -5.97 19.00 1.08
N THR A 696 -7.00 19.78 0.84
CA THR A 696 -8.41 19.36 0.88
C THR A 696 -9.17 19.92 -0.32
N ILE A 697 -10.08 19.13 -0.91
CA ILE A 697 -10.77 19.45 -2.15
C ILE A 697 -12.24 19.77 -1.87
N ASN A 698 -12.77 20.85 -2.46
CA ASN A 698 -14.19 21.19 -2.45
C ASN A 698 -14.77 21.07 -3.86
N TYR A 699 -15.73 20.16 -4.03
CA TYR A 699 -16.44 19.90 -5.29
C TYR A 699 -17.74 20.70 -5.44
N GLY A 700 -18.02 21.63 -4.53
CA GLY A 700 -19.29 22.36 -4.44
C GLY A 700 -20.26 21.80 -3.41
N ASP A 701 -19.83 20.83 -2.59
CA ASP A 701 -20.59 20.33 -1.43
C ASP A 701 -20.72 21.38 -0.32
N THR A 702 -19.81 22.36 -0.31
CA THR A 702 -19.81 23.51 0.58
C THR A 702 -19.63 24.80 -0.22
N PRO A 703 -20.08 25.96 0.29
CA PRO A 703 -19.90 27.23 -0.43
C PRO A 703 -18.44 27.48 -0.80
N PHE A 704 -18.20 27.85 -2.06
CA PHE A 704 -16.88 28.27 -2.53
C PHE A 704 -16.48 29.62 -1.91
N THR A 705 -15.17 29.86 -1.82
CA THR A 705 -14.61 31.16 -1.47
C THR A 705 -14.76 32.14 -2.63
N PHE A 706 -14.54 31.67 -3.86
CA PHE A 706 -14.84 32.42 -5.07
C PHE A 706 -16.35 32.60 -5.25
N ASN A 707 -16.76 33.81 -5.64
CA ASN A 707 -18.17 34.11 -5.92
C ASN A 707 -18.57 33.59 -7.31
N LEU A 708 -18.69 32.27 -7.42
CA LEU A 708 -19.02 31.59 -8.68
C LEU A 708 -20.33 32.08 -9.29
N LEU A 709 -21.34 32.39 -8.46
CA LEU A 709 -22.63 32.89 -8.94
C LEU A 709 -22.50 34.27 -9.60
N GLU A 710 -21.68 35.16 -9.06
CA GLU A 710 -21.42 36.48 -9.66
C GLU A 710 -20.62 36.36 -10.97
N GLU A 711 -19.68 35.43 -11.04
CA GLU A 711 -18.96 35.17 -12.28
C GLU A 711 -19.88 34.63 -13.37
N ILE A 712 -20.78 33.71 -13.05
CA ILE A 712 -21.77 33.22 -14.03
C ILE A 712 -22.69 34.36 -14.49
N LYS A 713 -23.09 35.27 -13.59
CA LYS A 713 -23.84 36.49 -13.96
C LYS A 713 -23.07 37.37 -14.93
N HIS A 714 -21.75 37.41 -14.81
CA HIS A 714 -20.90 38.20 -15.69
C HIS A 714 -20.76 37.55 -17.09
N VAL A 715 -20.59 36.23 -17.12
CA VAL A 715 -20.43 35.44 -18.36
C VAL A 715 -21.73 35.36 -19.15
N ASP A 716 -22.87 35.22 -18.48
CA ASP A 716 -24.20 35.19 -19.11
C ASP A 716 -25.26 35.91 -18.25
N PRO A 717 -25.39 37.24 -18.39
CA PRO A 717 -26.30 38.04 -17.58
C PRO A 717 -27.78 37.77 -17.85
N GLU A 718 -28.14 37.02 -18.89
CA GLU A 718 -29.53 36.79 -19.32
C GLU A 718 -30.12 35.42 -18.88
N ASN A 719 -29.30 34.45 -18.43
CA ASN A 719 -29.73 33.04 -18.22
C ASN A 719 -29.72 32.50 -16.76
N ILE A 720 -29.92 33.35 -15.74
CA ILE A 720 -30.02 32.86 -14.35
C ILE A 720 -31.48 32.73 -13.92
N SER A 721 -31.89 31.50 -13.60
CA SER A 721 -33.13 31.27 -12.86
C SER A 721 -32.92 31.62 -11.39
N ASP A 722 -33.45 32.74 -10.92
CA ASP A 722 -33.47 33.16 -9.50
C ASP A 722 -34.35 32.23 -8.64
N ILE A 723 -34.00 30.95 -8.55
CA ILE A 723 -34.67 30.00 -7.67
C ILE A 723 -33.76 29.77 -6.46
N ILE A 724 -34.02 30.52 -5.39
CA ILE A 724 -33.54 30.19 -4.05
C ILE A 724 -34.50 29.12 -3.50
N THR A 725 -34.03 27.89 -3.38
CA THR A 725 -34.81 26.83 -2.71
C THR A 725 -34.62 26.95 -1.19
N ASN A 726 -35.72 27.21 -0.47
CA ASN A 726 -35.79 27.32 1.00
C ASN A 726 -35.77 25.95 1.69
#